data_AF-A0A534T9C3-F1
#
_entry.id   AF-A0A534T9C3-F1
#
_cell.length_a   1.000
_cell.length_b   1.000
_cell.length_c   1.000
_cell.angle_alpha   90.00
_cell.angle_beta   90.00
_cell.angle_gamma   90.00
#
_symmetry.space_group_name_H-M   'P 1'
#
loop_
_entity.id
_entity.type
_entity.pdbx_description
1 polymer ?
#
loop_
_entity_poly.entity_id
_entity_poly.type
_entity_poly.pdbx_seq_one_letter_code
_entity_poly.pdbx_strand_id
1 'polypeptide(L)'
;MQVGSGAGGLDERSLDERSRRLQKVIGYAAHLLPAQGPISTFVHHNTLHAYEYLPFESAVVEAAELFGCEPFLHEAEYRRELARGRILETDLRAVLTEELGSRATESIAGLISRLDLQLGILCNPVRAARGPALEWMLCETDALARPLHAGDRGDEVGSVRGLWEACLLAADRHREEATTPRRPPVRHRDLLLAATGRDSDALVHPLLIRVCAAFLDQGIAYWPMPDRELGMYRAFRRLYRRRRAAGEPWMRALVAELDEQECRDADACEVVLASLDALGVVEREWEAFLAATVLALRGWAGMIRQIEVRPDRVPVHAPPARLIDFLAVRLVLERFAVAHLARASGVAGDLRDVRAALAARLPSPQPRTTRERAWVLFENAQIHDWRAERIAALSSAGMAALLREHDRLDENARRRLLHLAYERRPRRHLLDALGAHASAPPTTPIRFQTVHCIDEREESLRRHLEELEPACETLGTAGFFGIAMYYRGIGDPHPTPLCPIAIRPAHEVEEVVAEGLHDRERRRRARRRWLGLVTYETQLGSRTFARGAVLSFALGLGAAVPLIFRVLLPRWTARLRRRAASLVRAPQRSRLLLERSERPVTLGSHAGFTVDEMADIVGSVLVDMGLTRRLAPVIAIVGHGSSSLNNPHESAHDCGACGGGRGGPNARAFTRMANDGRVRTLLRARGLDIPPSTVFIGAYHDSCNDGVALYDV
;
A
#
# COMPACT_ATOMS: atom_id res chain seq x y z
N MET A 1 -54.21 17.74 35.67
CA MET A 1 -54.28 17.34 34.25
C MET A 1 -52.88 17.46 33.67
N GLN A 2 -52.07 16.41 33.87
CA GLN A 2 -50.78 16.21 33.21
C GLN A 2 -51.04 15.35 31.98
N VAL A 3 -50.68 15.81 30.78
CA VAL A 3 -50.19 14.96 29.67
C VAL A 3 -49.33 15.84 28.76
N GLY A 4 -48.12 15.36 28.43
CA GLY A 4 -47.51 15.67 27.13
C GLY A 4 -46.15 16.37 27.11
N SER A 5 -45.06 15.64 27.39
CA SER A 5 -43.72 15.90 26.80
C SER A 5 -42.74 14.75 27.09
N GLY A 6 -43.03 13.53 26.61
CA GLY A 6 -42.21 12.34 26.89
C GLY A 6 -41.65 11.60 25.67
N ALA A 7 -42.02 11.97 24.43
CA ALA A 7 -41.72 11.14 23.26
C ALA A 7 -40.49 11.58 22.43
N GLY A 8 -40.03 12.83 22.51
CA GLY A 8 -38.92 13.32 21.69
C GLY A 8 -37.52 12.87 22.14
N GLY A 9 -37.33 12.61 23.44
CA GLY A 9 -35.98 12.35 24.00
C GLY A 9 -35.45 10.92 23.87
N LEU A 10 -36.28 9.94 23.50
CA LEU A 10 -35.86 8.54 23.32
C LEU A 10 -35.40 8.26 21.89
N ASP A 11 -36.04 8.88 20.90
CA ASP A 11 -35.70 8.71 19.47
C ASP A 11 -34.40 9.45 19.12
N GLU A 12 -34.20 10.66 19.65
CA GLU A 12 -32.94 11.41 19.50
C GLU A 12 -31.74 10.70 20.15
N ARG A 13 -31.92 10.09 21.33
CA ARG A 13 -30.85 9.32 21.99
C ARG A 13 -30.50 8.04 21.24
N SER A 14 -31.51 7.37 20.67
CA SER A 14 -31.33 6.18 19.84
C SER A 14 -30.59 6.51 18.54
N LEU A 15 -30.97 7.60 17.86
CA LEU A 15 -30.30 8.08 16.65
C LEU A 15 -28.85 8.49 16.92
N ASP A 16 -28.57 9.14 18.05
CA ASP A 16 -27.21 9.50 18.45
C ASP A 16 -26.33 8.26 18.75
N GLU A 17 -26.89 7.23 19.39
CA GLU A 17 -26.19 5.96 19.62
C GLU A 17 -25.89 5.21 18.32
N ARG A 18 -26.89 5.10 17.41
CA ARG A 18 -26.70 4.51 16.06
C ARG A 18 -25.64 5.27 15.28
N SER A 19 -25.65 6.60 15.34
CA SER A 19 -24.66 7.46 14.66
C SER A 19 -23.25 7.25 15.21
N ARG A 20 -23.08 7.20 16.54
CA ARG A 20 -21.78 6.88 17.17
C ARG A 20 -21.28 5.49 16.78
N ARG A 21 -22.17 4.49 16.74
CA ARG A 21 -21.83 3.13 16.29
C ARG A 21 -21.40 3.13 14.82
N LEU A 22 -22.14 3.82 13.95
CA LEU A 22 -21.80 3.95 12.53
C LEU A 22 -20.42 4.59 12.34
N GLN A 23 -20.10 5.66 13.07
CA GLN A 23 -18.78 6.30 13.01
C GLN A 23 -17.66 5.33 13.43
N LYS A 24 -17.87 4.52 14.46
CA LYS A 24 -16.90 3.48 14.87
C LYS A 24 -16.67 2.46 13.75
N VAL A 25 -17.73 2.02 13.09
CA VAL A 25 -17.64 1.07 11.96
C VAL A 25 -16.95 1.70 10.75
N ILE A 26 -17.26 2.96 10.42
CA ILE A 26 -16.56 3.70 9.35
C ILE A 26 -15.08 3.84 9.70
N GLY A 27 -14.73 4.08 10.97
CA GLY A 27 -13.34 4.11 11.43
C GLY A 27 -12.60 2.79 11.20
N TYR A 28 -13.24 1.66 11.52
CA TYR A 28 -12.70 0.33 11.21
C TYR A 28 -12.52 0.11 9.70
N ALA A 29 -13.57 0.39 8.90
CA ALA A 29 -13.50 0.24 7.45
C ALA A 29 -12.44 1.15 6.82
N ALA A 30 -12.24 2.35 7.37
CA ALA A 30 -11.22 3.30 6.96
C ALA A 30 -9.80 2.79 7.23
N HIS A 31 -9.60 2.03 8.30
CA HIS A 31 -8.31 1.42 8.63
C HIS A 31 -7.91 0.34 7.60
N LEU A 32 -8.85 -0.24 6.86
CA LEU A 32 -8.57 -1.20 5.79
C LEU A 32 -8.21 -0.53 4.45
N LEU A 33 -8.41 0.80 4.32
CA LEU A 33 -8.20 1.51 3.07
C LEU A 33 -6.70 1.84 2.86
N PRO A 34 -6.23 1.89 1.60
CA PRO A 34 -4.89 2.36 1.32
C PRO A 34 -4.74 3.82 1.75
N ALA A 35 -3.70 4.12 2.52
CA ALA A 35 -3.38 5.47 3.00
C ALA A 35 -2.74 6.36 1.90
N GLN A 36 -3.24 6.30 0.66
CA GLN A 36 -2.66 7.00 -0.48
C GLN A 36 -3.45 8.28 -0.79
N GLY A 37 -2.75 9.42 -0.89
CA GLY A 37 -3.32 10.69 -1.35
C GLY A 37 -3.23 10.86 -2.88
N PRO A 38 -3.65 12.02 -3.43
CA PRO A 38 -3.40 12.34 -4.83
C PRO A 38 -1.91 12.21 -5.17
N ILE A 39 -1.59 11.47 -6.25
CA ILE A 39 -0.20 11.14 -6.62
C ILE A 39 0.54 12.43 -6.97
N SER A 40 1.38 12.86 -6.05
CA SER A 40 2.31 13.98 -6.18
C SER A 40 3.73 13.57 -5.81
N THR A 41 3.85 12.52 -4.99
CA THR A 41 5.09 11.87 -4.60
C THR A 41 4.89 10.34 -4.67
N PHE A 42 5.93 9.62 -5.05
CA PHE A 42 5.97 8.15 -5.05
C PHE A 42 6.59 7.66 -3.74
N VAL A 43 5.80 7.64 -2.66
CA VAL A 43 6.22 7.07 -1.38
C VAL A 43 5.37 5.85 -1.10
N HIS A 44 6.01 4.72 -0.81
CA HIS A 44 5.31 3.48 -0.51
C HIS A 44 4.67 3.53 0.90
N HIS A 45 3.52 2.89 1.05
CA HIS A 45 2.86 2.64 2.33
C HIS A 45 2.77 1.15 2.54
N ASN A 46 2.91 0.70 3.79
CA ASN A 46 2.69 -0.69 4.14
C ASN A 46 1.24 -1.06 3.79
N THR A 47 1.08 -1.88 2.75
CA THR A 47 -0.23 -2.35 2.30
C THR A 47 -0.89 -3.28 3.31
N LEU A 48 -0.12 -3.80 4.26
CA LEU A 48 -0.57 -4.66 5.36
C LEU A 48 -0.70 -3.90 6.70
N HIS A 49 -0.70 -2.57 6.70
CA HIS A 49 -0.77 -1.78 7.95
C HIS A 49 -1.95 -2.15 8.85
N ALA A 50 -3.08 -2.56 8.26
CA ALA A 50 -4.26 -3.03 9.00
C ALA A 50 -4.07 -4.38 9.71
N TYR A 51 -2.98 -5.09 9.44
CA TYR A 51 -2.69 -6.44 9.90
C TYR A 51 -1.34 -6.53 10.64
N GLU A 52 -0.75 -5.40 11.03
CA GLU A 52 0.55 -5.35 11.74
C GLU A 52 0.53 -6.06 13.10
N TYR A 53 -0.65 -6.32 13.66
CA TYR A 53 -0.83 -7.09 14.89
C TYR A 53 -0.72 -8.62 14.69
N LEU A 54 -0.61 -9.09 13.44
CA LEU A 54 -0.49 -10.50 13.08
C LEU A 54 0.93 -10.85 12.64
N PRO A 55 1.36 -12.11 12.80
CA PRO A 55 2.54 -12.62 12.11
C PRO A 55 2.41 -12.43 10.60
N PHE A 56 3.51 -12.12 9.92
CA PHE A 56 3.53 -11.76 8.50
C PHE A 56 2.78 -12.78 7.62
N GLU A 57 2.97 -14.08 7.86
CA GLU A 57 2.37 -15.15 7.06
C GLU A 57 0.84 -15.21 7.23
N SER A 58 0.34 -14.86 8.41
CA SER A 58 -1.11 -14.78 8.68
C SER A 58 -1.68 -13.50 8.08
N ALA A 59 -0.96 -12.38 8.24
CA ALA A 59 -1.33 -11.08 7.71
C ALA A 59 -1.52 -11.11 6.18
N VAL A 60 -0.60 -11.73 5.42
CA VAL A 60 -0.71 -11.79 3.95
C VAL A 60 -1.89 -12.64 3.50
N VAL A 61 -2.20 -13.74 4.19
CA VAL A 61 -3.33 -14.62 3.86
C VAL A 61 -4.66 -13.93 4.15
N GLU A 62 -4.80 -13.31 5.31
CA GLU A 62 -6.03 -12.58 5.66
C GLU A 62 -6.23 -11.36 4.74
N ALA A 63 -5.16 -10.61 4.46
CA ALA A 63 -5.19 -9.51 3.51
C ALA A 63 -5.55 -9.97 2.09
N ALA A 64 -5.06 -11.13 1.66
CA ALA A 64 -5.39 -11.72 0.36
C ALA A 64 -6.88 -12.04 0.22
N GLU A 65 -7.49 -12.62 1.26
CA GLU A 65 -8.93 -12.89 1.30
C GLU A 65 -9.75 -11.60 1.20
N LEU A 66 -9.36 -10.56 1.94
CA LEU A 66 -10.08 -9.29 1.93
C LEU A 66 -9.90 -8.52 0.61
N PHE A 67 -8.67 -8.45 0.09
CA PHE A 67 -8.34 -7.59 -1.04
C PHE A 67 -8.49 -8.27 -2.40
N GLY A 68 -8.61 -9.60 -2.43
CA GLY A 68 -8.68 -10.40 -3.66
C GLY A 68 -7.36 -10.40 -4.39
N CYS A 69 -6.25 -10.61 -3.68
CA CYS A 69 -4.90 -10.70 -4.23
C CYS A 69 -4.22 -12.02 -3.85
N GLU A 70 -3.04 -12.28 -4.43
CA GLU A 70 -2.25 -13.47 -4.14
C GLU A 70 -1.32 -13.21 -2.93
N PRO A 71 -1.35 -14.03 -1.86
CA PRO A 71 -0.54 -13.81 -0.66
C PRO A 71 0.94 -14.18 -0.84
N PHE A 72 1.23 -15.06 -1.81
CA PHE A 72 2.57 -15.59 -2.09
C PHE A 72 2.76 -15.72 -3.60
N LEU A 73 4.00 -15.99 -4.04
CA LEU A 73 4.27 -16.31 -5.44
C LEU A 73 3.45 -17.54 -5.87
N HIS A 74 3.16 -17.64 -7.17
CA HIS A 74 2.56 -18.84 -7.72
C HIS A 74 3.44 -20.06 -7.44
N GLU A 75 2.81 -21.21 -7.17
CA GLU A 75 3.52 -22.43 -6.79
C GLU A 75 4.62 -22.81 -7.80
N ALA A 76 4.35 -22.62 -9.10
CA ALA A 76 5.31 -22.85 -10.19
C ALA A 76 6.63 -22.06 -10.04
N GLU A 77 6.60 -20.86 -9.47
CA GLU A 77 7.81 -20.07 -9.19
C GLU A 77 8.69 -20.78 -8.15
N TYR A 78 8.10 -21.21 -7.03
CA TYR A 78 8.83 -21.96 -6.01
C TYR A 78 9.36 -23.29 -6.55
N ARG A 79 8.61 -23.97 -7.43
CA ARG A 79 9.10 -25.20 -8.09
C ARG A 79 10.34 -24.95 -8.94
N ARG A 80 10.44 -23.80 -9.63
CA ARG A 80 11.67 -23.44 -10.36
C ARG A 80 12.84 -23.20 -9.41
N GLU A 81 12.59 -22.60 -8.25
CA GLU A 81 13.62 -22.36 -7.25
C GLU A 81 14.06 -23.64 -6.51
N LEU A 82 13.17 -24.63 -6.38
CA LEU A 82 13.50 -25.99 -5.96
C LEU A 82 14.41 -26.67 -7.01
N ALA A 83 14.03 -26.62 -8.29
CA ALA A 83 14.81 -27.21 -9.39
C ALA A 83 16.20 -26.57 -9.58
N ARG A 84 16.33 -25.27 -9.30
CA ARG A 84 17.61 -24.53 -9.30
C ARG A 84 18.45 -24.75 -8.05
N GLY A 85 17.93 -25.47 -7.04
CA GLY A 85 18.61 -25.72 -5.78
C GLY A 85 18.71 -24.50 -4.87
N ARG A 86 17.86 -23.48 -5.04
CA ARG A 86 17.72 -22.38 -4.08
C ARG A 86 16.94 -22.86 -2.85
N ILE A 87 15.84 -23.57 -3.09
CA ILE A 87 15.10 -24.33 -2.06
C ILE A 87 15.64 -25.75 -2.08
N LEU A 88 15.98 -26.30 -0.91
CA LEU A 88 16.42 -27.70 -0.78
C LEU A 88 15.36 -28.52 -0.04
N GLU A 89 15.34 -29.84 -0.26
CA GLU A 89 14.48 -30.75 0.52
C GLU A 89 14.77 -30.62 2.03
N THR A 90 16.04 -30.41 2.40
CA THR A 90 16.44 -30.20 3.80
C THR A 90 15.84 -28.94 4.41
N ASP A 91 15.62 -27.88 3.61
CA ASP A 91 14.93 -26.68 4.05
C ASP A 91 13.44 -26.93 4.24
N LEU A 92 12.79 -27.63 3.31
CA LEU A 92 11.38 -28.02 3.43
C LEU A 92 11.14 -28.93 4.63
N ARG A 93 12.00 -29.93 4.84
CA ARG A 93 11.92 -30.83 5.99
C ARG A 93 12.07 -30.06 7.30
N ALA A 94 13.00 -29.09 7.37
CA ALA A 94 13.18 -28.27 8.55
C ALA A 94 11.93 -27.42 8.86
N VAL A 95 11.38 -26.74 7.84
CA VAL A 95 10.15 -25.94 7.97
C VAL A 95 8.97 -26.80 8.43
N LEU A 96 8.76 -27.96 7.80
CA LEU A 96 7.68 -28.86 8.18
C LEU A 96 7.85 -29.44 9.58
N THR A 97 9.08 -29.74 10.00
CA THR A 97 9.34 -30.24 11.35
C THR A 97 8.99 -29.19 12.41
N GLU A 98 9.31 -27.92 12.15
CA GLU A 98 8.94 -26.80 13.01
C GLU A 98 7.42 -26.57 13.05
N GLU A 99 6.76 -26.57 11.88
CA GLU A 99 5.31 -26.35 11.76
C GLU A 99 4.49 -27.48 12.40
N LEU A 100 4.91 -28.74 12.22
CA LEU A 100 4.16 -29.89 12.71
C LEU A 100 4.44 -30.23 14.18
N GLY A 101 5.63 -29.90 14.69
CA GLY A 101 6.05 -30.25 16.05
C GLY A 101 5.88 -31.74 16.34
N SER A 102 5.20 -32.10 17.44
CA SER A 102 4.94 -33.50 17.83
C SER A 102 4.09 -34.27 16.82
N ARG A 103 3.35 -33.57 15.96
CA ARG A 103 2.46 -34.18 14.96
C ARG A 103 3.21 -34.73 13.75
N ALA A 104 4.50 -34.44 13.61
CA ALA A 104 5.33 -34.86 12.49
C ALA A 104 5.39 -36.39 12.33
N THR A 105 5.41 -37.11 13.46
CA THR A 105 5.52 -38.58 13.51
C THR A 105 4.17 -39.29 13.51
N GLU A 106 3.04 -38.57 13.52
CA GLU A 106 1.71 -39.19 13.45
C GLU A 106 1.55 -39.95 12.13
N SER A 107 1.09 -41.20 12.22
CA SER A 107 0.79 -42.00 11.04
C SER A 107 -0.55 -41.59 10.42
N ILE A 108 -0.53 -41.21 9.14
CA ILE A 108 -1.74 -40.93 8.37
C ILE A 108 -2.17 -42.22 7.67
N ALA A 109 -3.37 -42.67 8.01
CA ALA A 109 -4.00 -43.88 7.46
C ALA A 109 -3.18 -45.18 7.60
N GLY A 110 -2.19 -45.23 8.51
CA GLY A 110 -1.28 -46.36 8.65
C GLY A 110 -0.26 -46.50 7.51
N LEU A 111 -0.17 -45.50 6.61
CA LEU A 111 0.65 -45.59 5.39
C LEU A 111 1.97 -44.85 5.50
N ILE A 112 1.96 -43.64 6.07
CA ILE A 112 3.09 -42.71 6.05
C ILE A 112 3.04 -41.77 7.26
N SER A 113 4.18 -41.21 7.67
CA SER A 113 4.19 -40.12 8.65
C SER A 113 3.56 -38.86 8.04
N ARG A 114 2.95 -37.98 8.86
CA ARG A 114 2.44 -36.70 8.37
C ARG A 114 3.55 -35.85 7.74
N LEU A 115 4.75 -35.87 8.32
CA LEU A 115 5.91 -35.15 7.78
C LEU A 115 6.25 -35.60 6.36
N ASP A 116 6.41 -36.92 6.15
CA ASP A 116 6.83 -37.44 4.85
C ASP A 116 5.72 -37.32 3.80
N LEU A 117 4.44 -37.40 4.20
CA LEU A 117 3.28 -37.10 3.35
C LEU A 117 3.36 -35.67 2.82
N GLN A 118 3.45 -34.68 3.72
CA GLN A 118 3.47 -33.27 3.31
C GLN A 118 4.76 -32.92 2.56
N LEU A 119 5.91 -33.49 2.95
CA LEU A 119 7.17 -33.28 2.26
C LEU A 119 7.12 -33.78 0.81
N GLY A 120 6.59 -34.98 0.56
CA GLY A 120 6.45 -35.49 -0.80
C GLY A 120 5.53 -34.62 -1.66
N ILE A 121 4.44 -34.10 -1.09
CA ILE A 121 3.57 -33.13 -1.77
C ILE A 121 4.31 -31.81 -2.06
N LEU A 122 5.12 -31.30 -1.14
CA LEU A 122 5.88 -30.06 -1.36
C LEU A 122 7.08 -30.24 -2.30
N CYS A 123 7.59 -31.45 -2.48
CA CYS A 123 8.66 -31.76 -3.43
C CYS A 123 8.13 -32.01 -4.86
N ASN A 124 6.87 -32.44 -5.00
CA ASN A 124 6.30 -32.84 -6.28
C ASN A 124 5.08 -32.00 -6.70
N PRO A 125 4.86 -31.74 -8.00
CA PRO A 125 3.70 -30.97 -8.45
C PRO A 125 2.40 -31.74 -8.20
N VAL A 126 1.44 -31.11 -7.52
CA VAL A 126 0.09 -31.66 -7.29
C VAL A 126 -0.92 -30.91 -8.15
N ARG A 127 -1.76 -31.64 -8.89
CA ARG A 127 -2.72 -31.05 -9.83
C ARG A 127 -4.10 -30.98 -9.21
N ALA A 128 -4.51 -29.77 -8.81
CA ALA A 128 -5.86 -29.51 -8.34
C ALA A 128 -6.88 -29.56 -9.50
N ALA A 129 -7.34 -30.75 -9.88
CA ALA A 129 -8.32 -30.95 -10.94
C ALA A 129 -9.69 -31.37 -10.37
N ARG A 130 -10.76 -30.68 -10.78
CA ARG A 130 -12.15 -30.97 -10.41
C ARG A 130 -13.10 -30.83 -11.60
N GLY A 131 -14.24 -31.49 -11.54
CA GLY A 131 -15.29 -31.43 -12.54
C GLY A 131 -14.75 -31.61 -13.97
N PRO A 132 -15.11 -30.73 -14.93
CA PRO A 132 -14.63 -30.82 -16.32
C PRO A 132 -13.11 -30.81 -16.49
N ALA A 133 -12.36 -30.17 -15.59
CA ALA A 133 -10.89 -30.13 -15.68
C ALA A 133 -10.27 -31.50 -15.34
N LEU A 134 -10.86 -32.22 -14.38
CA LEU A 134 -10.45 -33.59 -14.08
C LEU A 134 -10.81 -34.53 -15.22
N GLU A 135 -12.02 -34.41 -15.78
CA GLU A 135 -12.44 -35.21 -16.93
C GLU A 135 -11.53 -35.01 -18.15
N TRP A 136 -11.19 -33.76 -18.45
CA TRP A 136 -10.21 -33.45 -19.49
C TRP A 136 -8.86 -34.09 -19.19
N MET A 137 -8.37 -34.02 -17.94
CA MET A 137 -7.07 -34.60 -17.58
C MET A 137 -7.05 -36.13 -17.72
N LEU A 138 -8.13 -36.81 -17.32
CA LEU A 138 -8.25 -38.26 -17.41
C LEU A 138 -8.39 -38.74 -18.87
N CYS A 139 -9.01 -37.95 -19.75
CA CYS A 139 -9.29 -38.33 -21.13
C CYS A 139 -8.20 -37.89 -22.13
N GLU A 140 -7.62 -36.70 -21.95
CA GLU A 140 -6.81 -36.01 -22.95
C GLU A 140 -5.31 -35.97 -22.59
N THR A 141 -4.91 -36.49 -21.43
CA THR A 141 -3.48 -36.56 -21.04
C THR A 141 -3.01 -37.98 -20.74
N ASP A 142 -1.69 -38.19 -20.79
CA ASP A 142 -1.04 -39.46 -20.43
C ASP A 142 -1.03 -39.73 -18.90
N ALA A 143 -1.86 -39.04 -18.11
CA ALA A 143 -1.86 -39.14 -16.65
C ALA A 143 -2.11 -40.56 -16.11
N LEU A 144 -2.84 -41.39 -16.85
CA LEU A 144 -3.08 -42.80 -16.52
C LEU A 144 -2.13 -43.79 -17.23
N ALA A 145 -1.27 -43.28 -18.12
CA ALA A 145 -0.37 -44.06 -18.93
C ALA A 145 1.10 -43.95 -18.49
N ARG A 146 1.51 -42.81 -17.92
CA ARG A 146 2.89 -42.56 -17.48
C ARG A 146 2.94 -42.28 -15.98
N PRO A 147 3.88 -42.89 -15.23
CA PRO A 147 4.08 -42.58 -13.81
C PRO A 147 4.60 -41.15 -13.64
N LEU A 148 4.32 -40.54 -12.48
CA LEU A 148 4.79 -39.21 -12.14
C LEU A 148 6.33 -39.11 -12.06
N HIS A 149 7.03 -40.21 -11.77
CA HIS A 149 8.49 -40.32 -11.71
C HIS A 149 9.03 -41.50 -12.52
N ALA A 150 10.13 -41.29 -13.23
CA ALA A 150 10.89 -42.32 -13.96
C ALA A 150 11.89 -43.06 -13.05
N GLY A 151 11.46 -43.43 -11.85
CA GLY A 151 12.26 -44.26 -10.94
C GLY A 151 12.36 -45.70 -11.44
N ASP A 152 13.43 -46.39 -11.05
CA ASP A 152 13.75 -47.79 -11.37
C ASP A 152 12.71 -48.74 -10.73
N ARG A 153 11.49 -48.70 -11.26
CA ARG A 153 10.47 -49.72 -11.04
C ARG A 153 10.80 -50.81 -12.04
N GLY A 154 11.62 -51.78 -11.60
CA GLY A 154 11.84 -53.02 -12.35
C GLY A 154 10.50 -53.55 -12.87
N ASP A 155 10.55 -54.14 -14.07
CA ASP A 155 9.54 -54.59 -15.06
C ASP A 155 8.09 -54.97 -14.66
N GLU A 156 7.64 -54.82 -13.43
CA GLU A 156 6.24 -54.87 -13.04
C GLU A 156 5.58 -53.49 -13.19
N VAL A 157 5.38 -53.08 -14.44
CA VAL A 157 4.30 -52.17 -14.86
C VAL A 157 2.95 -52.89 -14.67
N GLY A 158 2.64 -53.26 -13.42
CA GLY A 158 1.27 -53.50 -12.96
C GLY A 158 0.55 -52.16 -12.98
N SER A 159 -0.04 -51.87 -14.13
CA SER A 159 -0.24 -50.53 -14.71
C SER A 159 -0.64 -49.39 -13.76
N VAL A 160 -0.17 -48.18 -14.07
CA VAL A 160 -0.70 -46.91 -13.53
C VAL A 160 -2.24 -46.90 -13.53
N ARG A 161 -2.85 -47.54 -14.53
CA ARG A 161 -4.29 -47.79 -14.63
C ARG A 161 -4.86 -48.71 -13.53
N GLY A 162 -4.16 -49.79 -13.17
CA GLY A 162 -4.52 -50.65 -12.04
C GLY A 162 -4.45 -49.92 -10.68
N LEU A 163 -3.47 -49.03 -10.50
CA LEU A 163 -3.43 -48.15 -9.32
C LEU A 163 -4.63 -47.19 -9.30
N TRP A 164 -4.99 -46.61 -10.44
CA TRP A 164 -6.18 -45.77 -10.58
C TRP A 164 -7.47 -46.52 -10.27
N GLU A 165 -7.63 -47.75 -10.76
CA GLU A 165 -8.78 -48.62 -10.46
C GLU A 165 -8.88 -48.93 -8.97
N ALA A 166 -7.75 -49.22 -8.31
CA ALA A 166 -7.71 -49.40 -6.86
C ALA A 166 -8.14 -48.13 -6.10
N CYS A 167 -7.70 -46.95 -6.57
CA CYS A 167 -8.11 -45.67 -5.99
C CYS A 167 -9.61 -45.40 -6.15
N LEU A 168 -10.18 -45.70 -7.33
CA LEU A 168 -11.63 -45.59 -7.58
C LEU A 168 -12.43 -46.49 -6.64
N LEU A 169 -12.02 -47.75 -6.48
CA LEU A 169 -12.68 -48.68 -5.57
C LEU A 169 -12.59 -48.22 -4.10
N ALA A 170 -11.43 -47.68 -3.69
CA ALA A 170 -11.27 -47.12 -2.34
C ALA A 170 -12.14 -45.87 -2.13
N ALA A 171 -12.22 -44.99 -3.14
CA ALA A 171 -13.02 -43.77 -3.10
C ALA A 171 -14.53 -44.03 -3.11
N ASP A 172 -14.99 -45.11 -3.73
CA ASP A 172 -16.41 -45.48 -3.77
C ASP A 172 -16.93 -45.94 -2.40
N ARG A 173 -16.08 -46.64 -1.62
CA ARG A 173 -16.38 -47.07 -0.24
C ARG A 173 -16.44 -45.92 0.78
N HIS A 174 -16.02 -44.72 0.39
CA HIS A 174 -16.05 -43.54 1.25
C HIS A 174 -16.97 -42.47 0.65
N ARG A 175 -18.05 -42.14 1.37
CA ARG A 175 -18.89 -40.99 1.04
C ARG A 175 -18.40 -39.77 1.82
N GLU A 176 -18.11 -38.70 1.11
CA GLU A 176 -17.83 -37.40 1.70
C GLU A 176 -19.16 -36.71 2.02
N GLU A 177 -19.25 -36.14 3.22
CA GLU A 177 -20.40 -35.32 3.62
C GLU A 177 -20.34 -33.95 2.95
N ALA A 178 -21.50 -33.37 2.63
CA ALA A 178 -21.55 -32.02 2.10
C ALA A 178 -20.97 -31.05 3.13
N THR A 179 -19.99 -30.25 2.71
CA THR A 179 -19.38 -29.24 3.57
C THR A 179 -20.40 -28.18 3.93
N THR A 180 -20.29 -27.62 5.13
CA THR A 180 -21.11 -26.48 5.55
C THR A 180 -20.99 -25.35 4.53
N PRO A 181 -22.11 -24.75 4.09
CA PRO A 181 -22.06 -23.67 3.11
C PRO A 181 -21.21 -22.52 3.65
N ARG A 182 -20.30 -22.04 2.79
CA ARG A 182 -19.58 -20.79 3.02
C ARG A 182 -20.64 -19.70 3.28
N ARG A 183 -20.44 -18.86 4.31
CA ARG A 183 -21.38 -17.79 4.64
C ARG A 183 -21.72 -17.00 3.37
N PRO A 184 -23.00 -16.73 3.09
CA PRO A 184 -23.38 -16.01 1.88
C PRO A 184 -22.72 -14.62 1.88
N PRO A 185 -22.38 -14.08 0.70
CA PRO A 185 -21.84 -12.74 0.60
C PRO A 185 -22.72 -11.70 1.29
N VAL A 186 -22.09 -10.72 1.94
CA VAL A 186 -22.80 -9.71 2.73
C VAL A 186 -23.39 -8.62 1.83
N ARG A 187 -22.72 -8.25 0.73
CA ARG A 187 -23.22 -7.21 -0.19
C ARG A 187 -24.29 -7.75 -1.13
N HIS A 188 -25.27 -6.91 -1.44
CA HIS A 188 -26.30 -7.19 -2.44
C HIS A 188 -25.70 -7.44 -3.81
N ARG A 189 -24.67 -6.67 -4.18
CA ARG A 189 -23.92 -6.81 -5.42
C ARG A 189 -23.41 -8.23 -5.63
N ASP A 190 -22.80 -8.83 -4.62
CA ASP A 190 -22.17 -10.15 -4.73
C ASP A 190 -23.22 -11.27 -4.85
N LEU A 191 -24.33 -11.14 -4.10
CA LEU A 191 -25.48 -12.04 -4.24
C LEU A 191 -26.13 -11.93 -5.61
N LEU A 192 -26.28 -10.72 -6.14
CA LEU A 192 -26.86 -10.47 -7.46
C LEU A 192 -25.98 -11.05 -8.57
N LEU A 193 -24.66 -10.84 -8.48
CA LEU A 193 -23.70 -11.37 -9.43
C LEU A 193 -23.69 -12.90 -9.40
N ALA A 194 -23.64 -13.52 -8.22
CA ALA A 194 -23.63 -14.96 -8.08
C ALA A 194 -24.93 -15.63 -8.55
N ALA A 195 -26.10 -15.01 -8.29
CA ALA A 195 -27.40 -15.58 -8.65
C ALA A 195 -27.84 -15.28 -10.10
N THR A 196 -27.35 -14.18 -10.70
CA THR A 196 -27.90 -13.69 -11.98
C THR A 196 -26.85 -13.31 -13.03
N GLY A 197 -25.56 -13.28 -12.67
CA GLY A 197 -24.47 -12.83 -13.54
C GLY A 197 -24.43 -11.31 -13.78
N ARG A 198 -25.29 -10.52 -13.11
CA ARG A 198 -25.36 -9.06 -13.27
C ARG A 198 -24.69 -8.34 -12.12
N ASP A 199 -23.92 -7.30 -12.44
CA ASP A 199 -23.12 -6.53 -11.47
C ASP A 199 -23.68 -5.10 -11.28
N SER A 200 -24.12 -4.77 -10.06
CA SER A 200 -24.57 -3.41 -9.73
C SER A 200 -23.43 -2.39 -9.68
N ASP A 201 -22.21 -2.82 -9.32
CA ASP A 201 -21.04 -1.93 -9.28
C ASP A 201 -20.68 -1.45 -10.70
N ALA A 202 -21.00 -2.22 -11.75
CA ALA A 202 -20.81 -1.81 -13.15
C ALA A 202 -21.67 -0.60 -13.57
N LEU A 203 -22.80 -0.35 -12.89
CA LEU A 203 -23.62 0.86 -13.07
C LEU A 203 -23.10 2.02 -12.20
N VAL A 204 -22.72 1.73 -10.95
CA VAL A 204 -22.36 2.74 -9.94
C VAL A 204 -20.97 3.34 -10.20
N HIS A 205 -19.97 2.49 -10.47
CA HIS A 205 -18.56 2.91 -10.53
C HIS A 205 -18.28 3.98 -11.60
N PRO A 206 -18.76 3.89 -12.86
CA PRO A 206 -18.48 4.92 -13.88
C PRO A 206 -18.98 6.31 -13.50
N LEU A 207 -20.08 6.41 -12.76
CA LEU A 207 -20.59 7.67 -12.24
C LEU A 207 -19.77 8.14 -11.04
N LEU A 208 -19.61 7.28 -10.03
CA LEU A 208 -18.93 7.62 -8.78
C LEU A 208 -17.47 8.02 -9.00
N ILE A 209 -16.76 7.34 -9.91
CA ILE A 209 -15.37 7.68 -10.29
C ILE A 209 -15.30 9.10 -10.86
N ARG A 210 -16.23 9.51 -11.72
CA ARG A 210 -16.26 10.87 -12.28
C ARG A 210 -16.52 11.93 -11.21
N VAL A 211 -17.42 11.64 -10.26
CA VAL A 211 -17.68 12.53 -9.12
C VAL A 211 -16.44 12.66 -8.26
N CYS A 212 -15.77 11.55 -7.93
CA CYS A 212 -14.53 11.56 -7.14
C CYS A 212 -13.42 12.34 -7.87
N ALA A 213 -13.20 12.09 -9.16
CA ALA A 213 -12.19 12.78 -9.96
C ALA A 213 -12.43 14.30 -10.00
N ALA A 214 -13.66 14.74 -10.21
CA ALA A 214 -14.00 16.16 -10.25
C ALA A 214 -13.95 16.82 -8.85
N PHE A 215 -14.31 16.09 -7.78
CA PHE A 215 -14.22 16.58 -6.41
C PHE A 215 -12.76 16.72 -5.95
N LEU A 216 -11.91 15.76 -6.28
CA LEU A 216 -10.51 15.71 -5.86
C LEU A 216 -9.56 16.52 -6.78
N ASP A 217 -10.08 17.14 -7.84
CA ASP A 217 -9.28 17.90 -8.81
C ASP A 217 -8.42 18.99 -8.13
N GLN A 218 -7.13 19.00 -8.47
CA GLN A 218 -6.14 19.92 -7.90
C GLN A 218 -5.91 21.16 -8.78
N GLY A 219 -6.92 21.56 -9.56
CA GLY A 219 -6.86 22.71 -10.49
C GLY A 219 -6.40 22.34 -11.90
N ILE A 220 -6.55 21.07 -12.31
CA ILE A 220 -6.20 20.62 -13.66
C ILE A 220 -7.38 20.83 -14.61
N ALA A 221 -8.60 20.61 -14.12
CA ALA A 221 -9.82 20.82 -14.88
C ALA A 221 -10.04 22.32 -15.15
N TYR A 222 -10.43 22.63 -16.38
CA TYR A 222 -10.80 24.02 -16.74
C TYR A 222 -12.05 24.48 -15.98
N TRP A 223 -13.03 23.58 -15.79
CA TRP A 223 -14.26 23.86 -15.06
C TRP A 223 -14.18 23.16 -13.70
N PRO A 224 -14.07 23.92 -12.58
CA PRO A 224 -14.10 23.33 -11.26
C PRO A 224 -15.49 22.76 -10.95
N MET A 225 -15.54 21.76 -10.07
CA MET A 225 -16.81 21.28 -9.53
C MET A 225 -17.51 22.42 -8.75
N PRO A 226 -18.77 22.74 -9.07
CA PRO A 226 -19.54 23.74 -8.32
C PRO A 226 -19.84 23.23 -6.91
N ASP A 227 -19.93 24.16 -5.95
CA ASP A 227 -20.28 23.90 -4.54
C ASP A 227 -19.34 22.90 -3.83
N ARG A 228 -18.10 22.72 -4.33
CA ARG A 228 -17.12 21.75 -3.82
C ARG A 228 -16.76 21.99 -2.35
N GLU A 229 -16.76 23.25 -1.93
CA GLU A 229 -16.50 23.70 -0.56
C GLU A 229 -17.55 23.23 0.46
N LEU A 230 -18.69 22.71 0.00
CA LEU A 230 -19.74 22.17 0.89
C LEU A 230 -19.52 20.70 1.29
N GLY A 231 -18.53 20.03 0.70
CA GLY A 231 -18.30 18.58 0.87
C GLY A 231 -18.86 17.76 -0.29
N MET A 232 -18.38 16.53 -0.43
CA MET A 232 -18.62 15.70 -1.62
C MET A 232 -20.10 15.35 -1.77
N TYR A 233 -20.78 15.00 -0.68
CA TYR A 233 -22.18 14.57 -0.71
C TYR A 233 -23.11 15.73 -1.09
N ARG A 234 -22.93 16.91 -0.48
CA ARG A 234 -23.73 18.10 -0.80
C ARG A 234 -23.50 18.59 -2.23
N ALA A 235 -22.25 18.62 -2.69
CA ALA A 235 -21.92 18.95 -4.08
C ALA A 235 -22.57 17.97 -5.07
N PHE A 236 -22.50 16.66 -4.79
CA PHE A 236 -23.16 15.64 -5.60
C PHE A 236 -24.69 15.84 -5.65
N ARG A 237 -25.34 16.01 -4.49
CA ARG A 237 -26.79 16.20 -4.37
C ARG A 237 -27.27 17.40 -5.22
N ARG A 238 -26.61 18.56 -5.08
CA ARG A 238 -26.97 19.78 -5.82
C ARG A 238 -26.73 19.68 -7.31
N LEU A 239 -25.66 18.99 -7.72
CA LEU A 239 -25.32 18.82 -9.14
C LEU A 239 -26.28 17.85 -9.84
N TYR A 240 -26.56 16.70 -9.22
CA TYR A 240 -27.30 15.63 -9.87
C TYR A 240 -28.83 15.75 -9.76
N ARG A 241 -29.36 16.52 -8.80
CA ARG A 241 -30.80 16.83 -8.75
C ARG A 241 -31.29 17.67 -9.92
N ARG A 242 -30.43 18.53 -10.49
CA ARG A 242 -30.77 19.42 -11.62
C ARG A 242 -30.77 18.71 -12.97
N ARG A 243 -30.29 17.45 -13.04
CA ARG A 243 -30.09 16.72 -14.30
C ARG A 243 -31.34 15.94 -14.70
N ARG A 244 -32.34 16.65 -15.23
CA ARG A 244 -33.66 16.06 -15.57
C ARG A 244 -33.80 15.41 -16.96
N ALA A 245 -32.81 15.49 -17.86
CA ALA A 245 -33.07 15.24 -19.30
C ALA A 245 -32.18 14.21 -20.05
N ALA A 246 -31.20 13.54 -19.43
CA ALA A 246 -30.30 12.61 -20.15
C ALA A 246 -29.64 11.52 -19.26
N GLY A 247 -30.37 11.02 -18.25
CA GLY A 247 -29.87 9.99 -17.33
C GLY A 247 -30.20 8.56 -17.80
N GLU A 248 -29.37 7.60 -17.43
CA GLU A 248 -29.66 6.18 -17.66
C GLU A 248 -30.95 5.74 -16.94
N PRO A 249 -31.68 4.72 -17.44
CA PRO A 249 -32.99 4.34 -16.91
C PRO A 249 -33.04 4.06 -15.40
N TRP A 250 -31.94 3.56 -14.82
CA TRP A 250 -31.80 3.26 -13.39
C TRP A 250 -31.67 4.50 -12.52
N MET A 251 -31.26 5.64 -13.09
CA MET A 251 -31.09 6.92 -12.39
C MET A 251 -32.38 7.75 -12.30
N ARG A 252 -33.47 7.35 -12.97
CA ARG A 252 -34.71 8.15 -13.00
C ARG A 252 -35.30 8.39 -11.61
N ALA A 253 -35.30 7.36 -10.77
CA ALA A 253 -35.81 7.44 -9.40
C ALA A 253 -34.81 8.11 -8.43
N LEU A 254 -33.52 8.15 -8.78
CA LEU A 254 -32.48 8.81 -7.99
C LEU A 254 -32.73 10.32 -7.87
N VAL A 255 -33.22 10.98 -8.94
CA VAL A 255 -33.45 12.43 -8.93
C VAL A 255 -34.48 12.84 -7.87
N ALA A 256 -35.56 12.06 -7.73
CA ALA A 256 -36.59 12.32 -6.72
C ALA A 256 -36.06 12.18 -5.29
N GLU A 257 -35.24 11.15 -5.03
CA GLU A 257 -34.56 10.97 -3.74
C GLU A 257 -33.61 12.13 -3.44
N LEU A 258 -32.82 12.60 -4.42
CA LEU A 258 -31.90 13.72 -4.21
C LEU A 258 -32.64 15.05 -3.98
N ASP A 259 -33.78 15.25 -4.64
CA ASP A 259 -34.66 16.40 -4.39
C ASP A 259 -35.22 16.35 -2.96
N GLU A 260 -35.71 15.19 -2.51
CA GLU A 260 -36.23 15.00 -1.15
C GLU A 260 -35.16 15.21 -0.08
N GLN A 261 -33.96 14.65 -0.28
CA GLN A 261 -32.83 14.83 0.62
C GLN A 261 -32.39 16.30 0.72
N GLU A 262 -32.45 17.08 -0.37
CA GLU A 262 -32.17 18.52 -0.29
C GLU A 262 -33.30 19.26 0.44
N CYS A 263 -34.57 18.95 0.17
CA CYS A 263 -35.69 19.59 0.86
C CYS A 263 -35.64 19.42 2.38
N ARG A 264 -35.12 18.28 2.86
CA ARG A 264 -34.93 18.00 4.29
C ARG A 264 -33.57 18.42 4.85
N ASP A 265 -32.69 18.97 4.01
CA ASP A 265 -31.28 19.23 4.30
C ASP A 265 -30.56 18.06 5.00
N ALA A 266 -30.78 16.84 4.50
CA ALA A 266 -30.28 15.63 5.14
C ALA A 266 -28.75 15.63 5.28
N ASP A 267 -28.23 15.16 6.42
CA ASP A 267 -26.79 14.95 6.62
C ASP A 267 -26.33 13.61 6.00
N ALA A 268 -25.04 13.50 5.67
CA ALA A 268 -24.46 12.27 5.14
C ALA A 268 -24.67 11.07 6.07
N CYS A 269 -24.63 11.27 7.40
CA CYS A 269 -24.85 10.21 8.39
C CYS A 269 -26.27 9.66 8.32
N GLU A 270 -27.27 10.54 8.28
CA GLU A 270 -28.68 10.17 8.15
C GLU A 270 -28.94 9.39 6.87
N VAL A 271 -28.33 9.82 5.76
CA VAL A 271 -28.45 9.19 4.44
C VAL A 271 -27.83 7.79 4.44
N VAL A 272 -26.69 7.60 5.10
CA VAL A 272 -26.06 6.28 5.26
C VAL A 272 -26.95 5.36 6.10
N LEU A 273 -27.44 5.81 7.25
CA LEU A 273 -28.34 5.01 8.11
C LEU A 273 -29.64 4.63 7.37
N ALA A 274 -30.29 5.60 6.73
CA ALA A 274 -31.49 5.36 5.93
C ALA A 274 -31.22 4.38 4.78
N SER A 275 -30.02 4.44 4.19
CA SER A 275 -29.65 3.52 3.12
C SER A 275 -29.38 2.10 3.60
N LEU A 276 -28.74 1.93 4.77
CA LEU A 276 -28.58 0.63 5.42
C LEU A 276 -29.94 0.01 5.77
N ASP A 277 -30.86 0.83 6.30
CA ASP A 277 -32.22 0.40 6.64
C ASP A 277 -33.03 0.02 5.38
N ALA A 278 -32.91 0.77 4.28
CA ALA A 278 -33.56 0.44 3.00
C ALA A 278 -32.99 -0.83 2.35
N LEU A 279 -31.69 -1.10 2.54
CA LEU A 279 -31.02 -2.31 2.09
C LEU A 279 -31.22 -3.49 3.04
N GLY A 280 -31.92 -3.32 4.17
CA GLY A 280 -32.12 -4.40 5.16
C GLY A 280 -30.82 -4.90 5.79
N VAL A 281 -29.78 -4.06 5.89
CA VAL A 281 -28.50 -4.41 6.50
C VAL A 281 -28.57 -4.16 8.01
N VAL A 282 -28.66 -5.23 8.78
CA VAL A 282 -28.78 -5.17 10.24
C VAL A 282 -27.46 -4.77 10.91
N GLU A 283 -27.52 -4.21 12.12
CA GLU A 283 -26.34 -3.62 12.79
C GLU A 283 -25.17 -4.57 13.03
N ARG A 284 -25.45 -5.87 13.20
CA ARG A 284 -24.41 -6.92 13.33
C ARG A 284 -23.61 -7.16 12.04
N GLU A 285 -24.13 -6.72 10.90
CA GLU A 285 -23.50 -6.87 9.58
C GLU A 285 -22.82 -5.58 9.10
N TRP A 286 -23.00 -4.45 9.80
CA TRP A 286 -22.49 -3.15 9.37
C TRP A 286 -20.99 -3.17 9.10
N GLU A 287 -20.21 -3.82 9.96
CA GLU A 287 -18.76 -3.91 9.82
C GLU A 287 -18.34 -4.57 8.51
N ALA A 288 -18.80 -5.80 8.27
CA ALA A 288 -18.49 -6.54 7.04
C ALA A 288 -19.06 -5.85 5.79
N PHE A 289 -20.29 -5.33 5.87
CA PHE A 289 -20.96 -4.69 4.74
C PHE A 289 -20.28 -3.37 4.33
N LEU A 290 -19.99 -2.50 5.30
CA LEU A 290 -19.38 -1.20 5.04
C LEU A 290 -17.91 -1.34 4.63
N ALA A 291 -17.15 -2.25 5.25
CA ALA A 291 -15.80 -2.59 4.82
C ALA A 291 -15.77 -3.02 3.35
N ALA A 292 -16.59 -4.02 2.97
CA ALA A 292 -16.67 -4.47 1.58
C ALA A 292 -17.13 -3.35 0.62
N THR A 293 -18.05 -2.49 1.07
CA THR A 293 -18.58 -1.37 0.27
C THR A 293 -17.51 -0.30 0.00
N VAL A 294 -16.71 0.11 1.00
CA VAL A 294 -15.65 1.10 0.75
C VAL A 294 -14.49 0.50 -0.05
N LEU A 295 -14.16 -0.77 0.17
CA LEU A 295 -13.05 -1.46 -0.50
C LEU A 295 -13.27 -1.68 -1.99
N ALA A 296 -14.53 -1.76 -2.44
CA ALA A 296 -14.84 -1.92 -3.86
C ALA A 296 -14.37 -0.75 -4.75
N LEU A 297 -14.10 0.43 -4.17
CA LEU A 297 -13.33 1.51 -4.81
C LEU A 297 -12.24 2.04 -3.87
N ARG A 298 -11.47 1.11 -3.28
CA ARG A 298 -10.43 1.38 -2.26
C ARG A 298 -9.46 2.52 -2.60
N GLY A 299 -9.10 2.70 -3.88
CA GLY A 299 -8.24 3.83 -4.29
C GLY A 299 -8.90 5.19 -4.07
N TRP A 300 -10.15 5.37 -4.52
CA TRP A 300 -10.88 6.63 -4.35
C TRP A 300 -11.29 6.87 -2.90
N ALA A 301 -11.80 5.83 -2.23
CA ALA A 301 -12.15 5.91 -0.80
C ALA A 301 -10.92 6.21 0.06
N GLY A 302 -9.78 5.57 -0.23
CA GLY A 302 -8.50 5.81 0.43
C GLY A 302 -8.00 7.24 0.22
N MET A 303 -8.06 7.78 -1.01
CA MET A 303 -7.71 9.18 -1.27
C MET A 303 -8.59 10.17 -0.50
N ILE A 304 -9.90 9.93 -0.44
CA ILE A 304 -10.83 10.77 0.33
C ILE A 304 -10.48 10.72 1.82
N ARG A 305 -10.26 9.52 2.36
CA ARG A 305 -9.85 9.33 3.75
C ARG A 305 -8.50 9.97 4.05
N GLN A 306 -7.55 9.87 3.14
CA GLN A 306 -6.23 10.46 3.31
C GLN A 306 -6.29 11.98 3.33
N ILE A 307 -7.14 12.61 2.50
CA ILE A 307 -7.33 14.06 2.53
C ILE A 307 -8.07 14.50 3.80
N GLU A 308 -9.05 13.70 4.25
CA GLU A 308 -9.77 13.94 5.51
C GLU A 308 -8.81 13.99 6.71
N VAL A 309 -7.83 13.07 6.78
CA VAL A 309 -6.90 12.95 7.93
C VAL A 309 -5.62 13.78 7.74
N ARG A 310 -5.11 13.87 6.50
CA ARG A 310 -3.84 14.51 6.12
C ARG A 310 -4.03 15.56 5.03
N PRO A 311 -4.84 16.62 5.26
CA PRO A 311 -4.99 17.72 4.32
C PRO A 311 -3.65 18.45 4.07
N ASP A 312 -2.70 18.36 5.00
CA ASP A 312 -1.33 18.89 4.89
C ASP A 312 -0.50 18.22 3.79
N ARG A 313 -0.91 17.05 3.30
CA ARG A 313 -0.23 16.30 2.24
C ARG A 313 -0.80 16.59 0.85
N VAL A 314 -1.80 17.48 0.74
CA VAL A 314 -2.41 17.83 -0.53
C VAL A 314 -1.59 18.90 -1.25
N PRO A 315 -1.22 18.72 -2.53
CA PRO A 315 -0.25 19.60 -3.20
C PRO A 315 -0.72 21.05 -3.38
N VAL A 316 -2.02 21.26 -3.62
CA VAL A 316 -2.56 22.58 -3.98
C VAL A 316 -3.65 22.99 -3.01
N HIS A 317 -4.76 22.27 -2.98
CA HIS A 317 -5.91 22.61 -2.16
C HIS A 317 -6.62 21.35 -1.69
N ALA A 318 -6.69 21.18 -0.37
CA ALA A 318 -7.46 20.12 0.26
C ALA A 318 -8.96 20.46 0.23
N PRO A 319 -9.79 19.80 -0.61
CA PRO A 319 -11.23 19.94 -0.48
C PRO A 319 -11.69 19.37 0.88
N PRO A 320 -12.87 19.76 1.38
CA PRO A 320 -13.44 19.23 2.62
C PRO A 320 -13.93 17.78 2.42
N ALA A 321 -12.99 16.87 2.25
CA ALA A 321 -13.23 15.46 2.00
C ALA A 321 -13.60 14.76 3.31
N ARG A 322 -14.66 13.96 3.28
CA ARG A 322 -15.07 13.09 4.38
C ARG A 322 -15.43 11.72 3.83
N LEU A 323 -14.97 10.65 4.48
CA LEU A 323 -15.28 9.29 4.02
C LEU A 323 -16.79 8.99 4.10
N ILE A 324 -17.49 9.57 5.07
CA ILE A 324 -18.95 9.42 5.19
C ILE A 324 -19.72 10.03 4.01
N ASP A 325 -19.21 11.12 3.42
CA ASP A 325 -19.83 11.72 2.24
C ASP A 325 -19.72 10.78 1.02
N PHE A 326 -18.54 10.18 0.84
CA PHE A 326 -18.32 9.16 -0.19
C PHE A 326 -19.27 7.97 -0.02
N LEU A 327 -19.41 7.49 1.22
CA LEU A 327 -20.29 6.37 1.55
C LEU A 327 -21.76 6.72 1.31
N ALA A 328 -22.20 7.93 1.68
CA ALA A 328 -23.56 8.40 1.42
C ALA A 328 -23.88 8.40 -0.08
N VAL A 329 -23.00 8.98 -0.91
CA VAL A 329 -23.16 8.98 -2.37
C VAL A 329 -23.19 7.54 -2.90
N ARG A 330 -22.26 6.69 -2.47
CA ARG A 330 -22.16 5.30 -2.93
C ARG A 330 -23.40 4.49 -2.59
N LEU A 331 -23.86 4.51 -1.34
CA LEU A 331 -25.01 3.71 -0.89
C LEU A 331 -26.32 4.15 -1.54
N VAL A 332 -26.49 5.47 -1.75
CA VAL A 332 -27.64 5.98 -2.52
C VAL A 332 -27.60 5.43 -3.94
N LEU A 333 -26.47 5.49 -4.64
CA LEU A 333 -26.35 4.91 -5.99
C LEU A 333 -26.58 3.39 -5.99
N GLU A 334 -26.04 2.68 -5.00
CA GLU A 334 -26.18 1.22 -4.87
C GLU A 334 -27.64 0.79 -4.68
N ARG A 335 -28.42 1.50 -3.83
CA ARG A 335 -29.86 1.23 -3.65
C ARG A 335 -30.61 1.19 -4.99
N PHE A 336 -30.41 2.20 -5.82
CA PHE A 336 -31.12 2.31 -7.10
C PHE A 336 -30.60 1.32 -8.14
N ALA A 337 -29.29 1.08 -8.19
CA ALA A 337 -28.69 0.09 -9.09
C ALA A 337 -29.16 -1.34 -8.76
N VAL A 338 -29.13 -1.73 -7.49
CA VAL A 338 -29.61 -3.05 -7.03
C VAL A 338 -31.11 -3.19 -7.31
N ALA A 339 -31.93 -2.20 -6.95
CA ALA A 339 -33.37 -2.25 -7.20
C ALA A 339 -33.70 -2.35 -8.71
N HIS A 340 -32.93 -1.69 -9.57
CA HIS A 340 -33.10 -1.79 -11.02
C HIS A 340 -32.77 -3.21 -11.54
N LEU A 341 -31.60 -3.75 -11.18
CA LEU A 341 -31.16 -5.05 -11.67
C LEU A 341 -31.92 -6.22 -11.06
N ALA A 342 -32.29 -6.16 -9.78
CA ALA A 342 -33.12 -7.18 -9.13
C ALA A 342 -34.47 -7.34 -9.86
N ARG A 343 -35.16 -6.21 -10.14
CA ARG A 343 -36.40 -6.22 -10.93
C ARG A 343 -36.20 -6.80 -12.33
N ALA A 344 -35.13 -6.40 -13.00
CA ALA A 344 -34.81 -6.93 -14.33
C ALA A 344 -34.44 -8.43 -14.32
N SER A 345 -34.13 -9.01 -13.16
CA SER A 345 -33.83 -10.43 -12.96
C SER A 345 -35.00 -11.21 -12.33
N GLY A 346 -36.20 -10.63 -12.34
CA GLY A 346 -37.41 -11.27 -11.80
C GLY A 346 -37.38 -11.42 -10.28
N VAL A 347 -36.65 -10.57 -9.56
CA VAL A 347 -36.72 -10.42 -8.10
C VAL A 347 -37.48 -9.12 -7.83
N ALA A 348 -38.76 -9.23 -7.49
CA ALA A 348 -39.64 -8.11 -7.15
C ALA A 348 -39.92 -8.10 -5.65
N GLY A 349 -40.07 -6.92 -5.06
CA GLY A 349 -40.32 -6.75 -3.62
C GLY A 349 -39.66 -5.50 -3.06
N ASP A 350 -39.71 -5.35 -1.73
CA ASP A 350 -38.93 -4.37 -0.98
C ASP A 350 -37.43 -4.69 -1.14
N LEU A 351 -36.59 -3.66 -1.23
CA LEU A 351 -35.15 -3.79 -1.33
C LEU A 351 -34.56 -4.55 -0.14
N ARG A 352 -35.20 -4.46 1.04
CA ARG A 352 -34.86 -5.23 2.25
C ARG A 352 -34.89 -6.74 2.05
N ASP A 353 -35.79 -7.23 1.20
CA ASP A 353 -36.01 -8.67 0.98
C ASP A 353 -35.15 -9.23 -0.15
N VAL A 354 -34.53 -8.36 -0.96
CA VAL A 354 -33.75 -8.74 -2.14
C VAL A 354 -32.59 -9.66 -1.76
N ARG A 355 -31.90 -9.44 -0.63
CA ARG A 355 -30.81 -10.34 -0.18
C ARG A 355 -31.29 -11.76 0.06
N ALA A 356 -32.39 -11.93 0.79
CA ALA A 356 -32.93 -13.25 1.09
C ALA A 356 -33.38 -13.96 -0.19
N ALA A 357 -34.06 -13.24 -1.09
CA ALA A 357 -34.51 -13.77 -2.37
C ALA A 357 -33.35 -14.21 -3.29
N LEU A 358 -32.25 -13.44 -3.32
CA LEU A 358 -31.05 -13.79 -4.10
C LEU A 358 -30.27 -14.94 -3.45
N ALA A 359 -30.12 -14.96 -2.13
CA ALA A 359 -29.44 -16.03 -1.41
C ALA A 359 -30.12 -17.39 -1.64
N ALA A 360 -31.45 -17.43 -1.71
CA ALA A 360 -32.22 -18.63 -2.00
C ALA A 360 -31.97 -19.20 -3.42
N ARG A 361 -31.40 -18.42 -4.34
CA ARG A 361 -31.06 -18.84 -5.71
C ARG A 361 -29.61 -19.32 -5.86
N LEU A 362 -28.80 -19.27 -4.79
CA LEU A 362 -27.40 -19.70 -4.85
C LEU A 362 -27.29 -21.24 -4.92
N PRO A 363 -26.37 -21.79 -5.73
CA PRO A 363 -26.11 -23.22 -5.75
C PRO A 363 -25.55 -23.69 -4.41
N SER A 364 -26.01 -24.84 -3.93
CA SER A 364 -25.45 -25.48 -2.73
C SER A 364 -24.07 -26.07 -3.03
N PRO A 365 -23.09 -25.99 -2.10
CA PRO A 365 -21.81 -26.66 -2.24
C PRO A 365 -22.03 -28.16 -2.44
N GLN A 366 -21.41 -28.73 -3.46
CA GLN A 366 -21.47 -30.17 -3.72
C GLN A 366 -20.21 -30.86 -3.16
N PRO A 367 -20.34 -32.02 -2.51
CA PRO A 367 -19.18 -32.83 -2.11
C PRO A 367 -18.41 -33.31 -3.34
N ARG A 368 -17.17 -33.77 -3.17
CA ARG A 368 -16.40 -34.28 -4.31
C ARG A 368 -17.08 -35.51 -4.89
N THR A 369 -16.96 -35.67 -6.20
CA THR A 369 -17.34 -36.91 -6.87
C THR A 369 -16.38 -38.05 -6.49
N THR A 370 -16.77 -39.30 -6.74
CA THR A 370 -15.89 -40.47 -6.51
C THR A 370 -14.58 -40.37 -7.28
N ARG A 371 -14.61 -39.84 -8.51
CA ARG A 371 -13.41 -39.64 -9.33
C ARG A 371 -12.47 -38.59 -8.74
N GLU A 372 -13.01 -37.49 -8.22
CA GLU A 372 -12.20 -36.45 -7.57
C GLU A 372 -11.52 -36.95 -6.29
N ARG A 373 -12.21 -37.77 -5.48
CA ARG A 373 -11.58 -38.41 -4.31
C ARG A 373 -10.50 -39.41 -4.72
N ALA A 374 -10.76 -40.21 -5.75
CA ALA A 374 -9.79 -41.17 -6.29
C ALA A 374 -8.55 -40.46 -6.85
N TRP A 375 -8.73 -39.30 -7.49
CA TRP A 375 -7.63 -38.49 -8.03
C TRP A 375 -6.63 -38.06 -6.96
N VAL A 376 -7.13 -37.53 -5.84
CA VAL A 376 -6.26 -37.15 -4.71
C VAL A 376 -5.45 -38.35 -4.22
N LEU A 377 -6.09 -39.52 -4.07
CA LEU A 377 -5.41 -40.73 -3.62
C LEU A 377 -4.38 -41.23 -4.64
N PHE A 378 -4.71 -41.17 -5.92
CA PHE A 378 -3.87 -41.60 -7.02
C PHE A 378 -2.59 -40.75 -7.13
N GLU A 379 -2.70 -39.42 -7.00
CA GLU A 379 -1.53 -38.54 -7.00
C GLU A 379 -0.61 -38.84 -5.80
N ASN A 380 -1.16 -38.94 -4.59
CA ASN A 380 -0.38 -39.26 -3.39
C ASN A 380 0.27 -40.65 -3.50
N ALA A 381 -0.44 -41.64 -4.03
CA ALA A 381 0.12 -42.97 -4.25
C ALA A 381 1.30 -42.97 -5.22
N GLN A 382 1.29 -42.11 -6.24
CA GLN A 382 2.42 -41.96 -7.15
C GLN A 382 3.60 -41.21 -6.51
N ILE A 383 3.34 -40.15 -5.75
CA ILE A 383 4.36 -39.33 -5.08
C ILE A 383 5.12 -40.14 -4.01
N HIS A 384 4.41 -41.03 -3.31
CA HIS A 384 4.96 -41.80 -2.19
C HIS A 384 5.17 -43.30 -2.51
N ASP A 385 5.10 -43.67 -3.79
CA ASP A 385 5.29 -45.03 -4.29
C ASP A 385 4.42 -46.09 -3.57
N TRP A 386 3.15 -45.76 -3.31
CA TRP A 386 2.18 -46.72 -2.73
C TRP A 386 1.66 -47.69 -3.79
N ARG A 387 1.68 -48.99 -3.46
CA ARG A 387 1.17 -50.05 -4.34
C ARG A 387 -0.35 -50.20 -4.26
N ALA A 388 -0.96 -50.71 -5.33
CA ALA A 388 -2.41 -50.87 -5.46
C ALA A 388 -3.02 -51.74 -4.34
N GLU A 389 -2.31 -52.75 -3.83
CA GLU A 389 -2.79 -53.62 -2.74
C GLU A 389 -2.97 -52.85 -1.44
N ARG A 390 -2.04 -51.91 -1.15
CA ARG A 390 -2.14 -51.04 0.04
C ARG A 390 -3.30 -50.06 -0.07
N ILE A 391 -3.54 -49.53 -1.26
CA ILE A 391 -4.69 -48.66 -1.54
C ILE A 391 -6.01 -49.44 -1.40
N ALA A 392 -6.06 -50.67 -1.92
CA ALA A 392 -7.24 -51.52 -1.81
C ALA A 392 -7.59 -51.83 -0.34
N ALA A 393 -6.58 -51.98 0.53
CA ALA A 393 -6.74 -52.21 1.96
C ALA A 393 -7.10 -50.95 2.79
N LEU A 394 -7.17 -49.77 2.16
CA LEU A 394 -7.46 -48.51 2.86
C LEU A 394 -8.89 -48.50 3.43
N SER A 395 -9.00 -48.20 4.73
CA SER A 395 -10.28 -48.05 5.41
C SER A 395 -10.94 -46.70 5.07
N SER A 396 -12.26 -46.60 5.22
CA SER A 396 -12.99 -45.34 5.00
C SER A 396 -12.50 -44.21 5.93
N ALA A 397 -12.06 -44.55 7.15
CA ALA A 397 -11.45 -43.59 8.08
C ALA A 397 -10.06 -43.13 7.62
N GLY A 398 -9.26 -44.04 7.04
CA GLY A 398 -7.96 -43.73 6.43
C GLY A 398 -8.10 -42.82 5.21
N MET A 399 -9.05 -43.10 4.33
CA MET A 399 -9.39 -42.22 3.20
C MET A 399 -9.78 -40.82 3.69
N ALA A 400 -10.69 -40.74 4.66
CA ALA A 400 -11.10 -39.46 5.23
C ALA A 400 -9.92 -38.69 5.87
N ALA A 401 -8.97 -39.40 6.49
CA ALA A 401 -7.76 -38.79 7.04
C ALA A 401 -6.85 -38.21 5.94
N LEU A 402 -6.63 -38.94 4.84
CA LEU A 402 -5.84 -38.46 3.71
C LEU A 402 -6.47 -37.25 3.03
N LEU A 403 -7.79 -37.29 2.78
CA LEU A 403 -8.52 -36.16 2.19
C LEU A 403 -8.45 -34.93 3.10
N ARG A 404 -8.59 -35.09 4.43
CA ARG A 404 -8.40 -33.99 5.38
C ARG A 404 -6.99 -33.41 5.38
N GLU A 405 -5.95 -34.24 5.26
CA GLU A 405 -4.58 -33.75 5.15
C GLU A 405 -4.33 -33.00 3.85
N HIS A 406 -4.87 -33.49 2.73
CA HIS A 406 -4.82 -32.79 1.45
C HIS A 406 -5.55 -31.45 1.49
N ASP A 407 -6.70 -31.37 2.18
CA ASP A 407 -7.49 -30.15 2.34
C ASP A 407 -6.80 -29.12 3.25
N ARG A 408 -6.07 -29.59 4.27
CA ARG A 408 -5.22 -28.73 5.10
C ARG A 408 -4.04 -28.17 4.34
N LEU A 409 -3.54 -28.93 3.37
CA LEU A 409 -2.43 -28.55 2.51
C LEU A 409 -2.96 -27.98 1.18
N ASP A 410 -3.90 -27.05 1.29
CA ASP A 410 -4.44 -26.32 0.15
C ASP A 410 -3.35 -25.50 -0.57
N GLU A 411 -3.73 -24.85 -1.66
CA GLU A 411 -2.77 -24.10 -2.47
C GLU A 411 -2.05 -22.98 -1.70
N ASN A 412 -2.76 -22.26 -0.84
CA ASN A 412 -2.14 -21.19 -0.04
C ASN A 412 -1.23 -21.76 1.04
N ALA A 413 -1.62 -22.84 1.71
CA ALA A 413 -0.80 -23.54 2.69
C ALA A 413 0.50 -24.07 2.06
N ARG A 414 0.44 -24.67 0.86
CA ARG A 414 1.64 -25.11 0.13
C ARG A 414 2.56 -23.95 -0.22
N ARG A 415 2.01 -22.88 -0.81
CA ARG A 415 2.79 -21.69 -1.19
C ARG A 415 3.43 -21.03 0.04
N ARG A 416 2.75 -20.97 1.19
CA ARG A 416 3.31 -20.51 2.47
C ARG A 416 4.53 -21.34 2.88
N LEU A 417 4.40 -22.66 2.91
CA LEU A 417 5.49 -23.56 3.35
C LEU A 417 6.69 -23.50 2.39
N LEU A 418 6.44 -23.41 1.08
CA LEU A 418 7.46 -23.18 0.08
C LEU A 418 8.15 -21.81 0.24
N HIS A 419 7.39 -20.76 0.57
CA HIS A 419 7.93 -19.44 0.84
C HIS A 419 8.84 -19.43 2.07
N LEU A 420 8.43 -20.08 3.16
CA LEU A 420 9.25 -20.21 4.36
C LEU A 420 10.59 -20.92 4.04
N ALA A 421 10.55 -21.98 3.23
CA ALA A 421 11.77 -22.66 2.79
C ALA A 421 12.64 -21.77 1.87
N TYR A 422 12.01 -20.97 1.01
CA TYR A 422 12.69 -20.00 0.14
C TYR A 422 13.45 -18.91 0.94
N GLU A 423 12.84 -18.37 2.00
CA GLU A 423 13.44 -17.34 2.86
C GLU A 423 14.49 -17.91 3.83
N ARG A 424 14.38 -19.19 4.18
CA ARG A 424 15.23 -19.82 5.19
C ARG A 424 16.72 -19.76 4.84
N ARG A 425 17.07 -19.96 3.57
CA ARG A 425 18.47 -20.05 3.14
C ARG A 425 19.16 -18.68 3.09
N PRO A 426 18.61 -17.64 2.43
CA PRO A 426 19.15 -16.27 2.54
C PRO A 426 19.30 -15.82 4.00
N ARG A 427 18.31 -16.12 4.85
CA ARG A 427 18.37 -15.83 6.29
C ARG A 427 19.59 -16.48 6.96
N ARG A 428 19.84 -17.77 6.72
CA ARG A 428 21.00 -18.46 7.30
C ARG A 428 22.32 -17.88 6.79
N HIS A 429 22.46 -17.68 5.49
CA HIS A 429 23.67 -17.08 4.92
C HIS A 429 23.96 -15.70 5.52
N LEU A 430 22.92 -14.87 5.71
CA LEU A 430 23.07 -13.57 6.35
C LEU A 430 23.51 -13.68 7.81
N LEU A 431 22.88 -14.55 8.60
CA LEU A 431 23.24 -14.75 10.01
C LEU A 431 24.66 -15.32 10.17
N ASP A 432 25.06 -16.26 9.32
CA ASP A 432 26.41 -16.82 9.30
C ASP A 432 27.44 -15.72 8.96
N ALA A 433 27.14 -14.87 7.96
CA ALA A 433 28.00 -13.74 7.59
C ALA A 433 28.10 -12.69 8.70
N LEU A 434 26.99 -12.35 9.37
CA LEU A 434 26.99 -11.43 10.52
C LEU A 434 27.81 -11.99 11.68
N GLY A 435 27.67 -13.29 11.98
CA GLY A 435 28.46 -13.97 13.01
C GLY A 435 29.97 -13.94 12.70
N ALA A 436 30.34 -14.17 11.43
CA ALA A 436 31.73 -14.06 10.98
C ALA A 436 32.26 -12.62 11.08
N HIS A 437 31.46 -11.62 10.68
CA HIS A 437 31.86 -10.22 10.71
C HIS A 437 32.03 -9.67 12.14
N ALA A 438 31.11 -9.99 13.05
CA ALA A 438 31.16 -9.53 14.45
C ALA A 438 32.41 -10.01 15.20
N SER A 439 33.08 -11.05 14.70
CA SER A 439 34.31 -11.60 15.27
C SER A 439 35.59 -10.89 14.81
N ALA A 440 35.50 -9.95 13.86
CA ALA A 440 36.67 -9.23 13.34
C ALA A 440 37.05 -8.03 14.24
N PRO A 441 38.33 -7.89 14.64
CA PRO A 441 38.77 -6.73 15.42
C PRO A 441 38.81 -5.45 14.55
N PRO A 442 38.47 -4.27 15.10
CA PRO A 442 38.67 -3.01 14.39
C PRO A 442 40.17 -2.72 14.23
N THR A 443 40.63 -2.50 13.01
CA THR A 443 42.06 -2.50 12.68
C THR A 443 42.72 -1.12 12.58
N THR A 444 41.95 -0.02 12.47
CA THR A 444 42.51 1.33 12.18
C THR A 444 41.81 2.43 12.98
N PRO A 445 42.53 3.45 13.49
CA PRO A 445 41.91 4.64 14.08
C PRO A 445 41.15 5.46 13.03
N ILE A 446 39.93 5.86 13.36
CA ILE A 446 38.99 6.54 12.46
C ILE A 446 39.35 8.03 12.34
N ARG A 447 39.59 8.51 11.11
CA ARG A 447 39.89 9.92 10.80
C ARG A 447 38.64 10.76 10.61
N PHE A 448 37.62 10.21 9.98
CA PHE A 448 36.32 10.85 9.79
C PHE A 448 35.22 9.79 9.69
N GLN A 449 34.00 10.22 10.00
CA GLN A 449 32.79 9.40 9.88
C GLN A 449 31.84 10.05 8.88
N THR A 450 31.11 9.24 8.13
CA THR A 450 30.01 9.71 7.29
C THR A 450 28.72 8.97 7.64
N VAL A 451 27.66 9.71 7.91
CA VAL A 451 26.33 9.19 8.23
C VAL A 451 25.46 9.42 7.01
N HIS A 452 25.03 8.34 6.36
CA HIS A 452 24.19 8.36 5.18
C HIS A 452 22.75 7.95 5.51
N CYS A 453 21.84 8.21 4.57
CA CYS A 453 20.53 7.56 4.59
C CYS A 453 20.70 6.03 4.46
N ILE A 454 19.83 5.25 5.10
CA ILE A 454 19.70 3.78 4.90
C ILE A 454 19.14 3.39 3.52
N ASP A 455 19.02 4.32 2.59
CA ASP A 455 18.61 4.04 1.23
C ASP A 455 19.69 3.23 0.52
N GLU A 456 19.31 2.15 -0.16
CA GLU A 456 20.23 1.23 -0.85
C GLU A 456 21.16 1.95 -1.85
N ARG A 457 20.71 3.08 -2.40
CA ARG A 457 21.51 3.87 -3.35
C ARG A 457 22.70 4.58 -2.70
N GLU A 458 22.69 4.75 -1.39
CA GLU A 458 23.85 5.25 -0.65
C GLU A 458 24.88 4.14 -0.36
N GLU A 459 24.50 2.86 -0.47
CA GLU A 459 25.35 1.74 -0.08
C GLU A 459 26.60 1.62 -0.95
N SER A 460 26.47 1.84 -2.27
CA SER A 460 27.61 1.81 -3.20
C SER A 460 28.66 2.86 -2.85
N LEU A 461 28.24 4.10 -2.57
CA LEU A 461 29.13 5.20 -2.17
C LEU A 461 29.81 4.88 -0.83
N ARG A 462 29.06 4.35 0.13
CA ARG A 462 29.57 3.98 1.45
C ARG A 462 30.67 2.92 1.35
N ARG A 463 30.42 1.83 0.62
CA ARG A 463 31.42 0.78 0.40
C ARG A 463 32.64 1.33 -0.34
N HIS A 464 32.43 2.16 -1.36
CA HIS A 464 33.52 2.77 -2.10
C HIS A 464 34.43 3.66 -1.23
N LEU A 465 33.85 4.43 -0.29
CA LEU A 465 34.62 5.26 0.64
C LEU A 465 35.46 4.42 1.60
N GLU A 466 34.90 3.35 2.16
CA GLU A 466 35.63 2.46 3.09
C GLU A 466 36.72 1.65 2.38
N GLU A 467 36.50 1.27 1.12
CA GLU A 467 37.51 0.61 0.29
C GLU A 467 38.69 1.52 -0.04
N LEU A 468 38.43 2.80 -0.35
CA LEU A 468 39.47 3.77 -0.68
C LEU A 468 40.22 4.29 0.55
N GLU A 469 39.53 4.45 1.68
CA GLU A 469 40.09 5.01 2.92
C GLU A 469 39.69 4.14 4.12
N PRO A 470 40.56 3.21 4.56
CA PRO A 470 40.32 2.34 5.71
C PRO A 470 40.19 3.07 7.05
N ALA A 471 40.55 4.37 7.12
CA ALA A 471 40.30 5.22 8.28
C ALA A 471 38.96 5.98 8.20
N CYS A 472 38.11 5.70 7.22
CA CYS A 472 36.72 6.14 7.12
C CYS A 472 35.81 5.08 7.75
N GLU A 473 34.84 5.51 8.56
CA GLU A 473 33.73 4.65 9.01
C GLU A 473 32.41 5.24 8.48
N THR A 474 31.62 4.43 7.78
CA THR A 474 30.29 4.86 7.31
C THR A 474 29.18 4.27 8.17
N LEU A 475 28.18 5.10 8.46
CA LEU A 475 27.01 4.74 9.24
C LEU A 475 25.74 5.00 8.43
N GLY A 476 24.64 4.33 8.80
CA GLY A 476 23.34 4.50 8.18
C GLY A 476 22.28 4.88 9.21
N THR A 477 21.43 5.85 8.88
CA THR A 477 20.19 6.16 9.62
C THR A 477 19.08 6.61 8.66
N ALA A 478 17.85 6.76 9.13
CA ALA A 478 16.77 7.27 8.29
C ALA A 478 17.09 8.71 7.83
N GLY A 479 17.02 9.00 6.53
CA GLY A 479 17.52 10.24 5.93
C GLY A 479 16.85 11.55 6.34
N PHE A 480 15.80 11.52 7.17
CA PHE A 480 15.26 12.71 7.82
C PHE A 480 15.99 13.07 9.13
N PHE A 481 16.89 12.20 9.62
CA PHE A 481 17.77 12.36 10.77
C PHE A 481 17.01 12.75 12.06
N GLY A 482 15.83 12.19 12.29
CA GLY A 482 14.97 12.52 13.43
C GLY A 482 14.26 13.88 13.31
N ILE A 483 14.53 14.67 12.28
CA ILE A 483 14.00 16.04 12.13
C ILE A 483 12.69 16.00 11.34
N ALA A 484 11.58 15.78 12.04
CA ALA A 484 10.26 15.91 11.46
C ALA A 484 9.84 17.39 11.37
N MET A 485 9.95 17.99 10.19
CA MET A 485 9.62 19.40 9.96
C MET A 485 8.77 19.62 8.70
N TYR A 486 7.91 20.65 8.74
CA TYR A 486 7.40 21.32 7.56
C TYR A 486 8.47 22.31 7.07
N TYR A 487 9.16 21.95 6.00
CA TYR A 487 10.23 22.75 5.43
C TYR A 487 9.69 23.72 4.37
N ARG A 488 10.10 24.99 4.45
CA ARG A 488 9.84 25.99 3.42
C ARG A 488 11.17 26.57 2.93
N GLY A 489 11.59 26.20 1.72
CA GLY A 489 12.74 26.80 1.06
C GLY A 489 12.47 28.25 0.64
N ILE A 490 13.54 28.98 0.30
CA ILE A 490 13.47 30.42 -0.07
C ILE A 490 12.50 30.68 -1.25
N GLY A 491 12.32 29.72 -2.14
CA GLY A 491 11.47 29.84 -3.34
C GLY A 491 10.11 29.16 -3.23
N ASP A 492 9.85 28.43 -2.15
CA ASP A 492 8.71 27.52 -2.08
C ASP A 492 7.42 28.29 -1.74
N PRO A 493 6.30 28.00 -2.41
CA PRO A 493 5.04 28.70 -2.18
C PRO A 493 4.40 28.30 -0.83
N HIS A 494 4.59 27.04 -0.42
CA HIS A 494 4.01 26.44 0.76
C HIS A 494 5.05 25.54 1.44
N PRO A 495 4.96 25.33 2.78
CA PRO A 495 5.79 24.34 3.45
C PRO A 495 5.44 22.91 2.99
N THR A 496 6.45 22.05 2.91
CA THR A 496 6.29 20.63 2.60
C THR A 496 6.83 19.80 3.76
N PRO A 497 6.15 18.74 4.20
CA PRO A 497 6.68 17.84 5.23
C PRO A 497 7.91 17.07 4.71
N LEU A 498 9.05 17.19 5.39
CA LEU A 498 10.26 16.40 5.13
C LEU A 498 10.46 15.33 6.21
N CYS A 499 9.59 14.32 6.17
CA CYS A 499 9.58 13.19 7.11
C CYS A 499 8.74 12.03 6.54
N PRO A 500 8.85 10.82 7.13
CA PRO A 500 8.04 9.68 6.74
C PRO A 500 6.55 10.01 6.84
N ILE A 501 5.74 9.40 5.97
CA ILE A 501 4.30 9.65 5.93
C ILE A 501 3.60 9.41 7.27
N ALA A 502 4.05 8.43 8.04
CA ALA A 502 3.48 8.07 9.34
C ALA A 502 3.64 9.19 10.38
N ILE A 503 4.57 10.13 10.14
CA ILE A 503 4.84 11.24 11.04
C ILE A 503 4.11 12.50 10.56
N ARG A 504 3.48 13.20 11.50
CA ARG A 504 2.96 14.55 11.31
C ARG A 504 3.88 15.54 12.01
N PRO A 505 4.62 16.38 11.27
CA PRO A 505 5.47 17.38 11.88
C PRO A 505 4.68 18.34 12.77
N ALA A 506 5.27 18.74 13.89
CA ALA A 506 4.74 19.84 14.70
C ALA A 506 5.40 21.19 14.36
N HIS A 507 6.57 21.15 13.69
CA HIS A 507 7.44 22.31 13.55
C HIS A 507 7.56 22.78 12.10
N GLU A 508 7.39 24.09 11.86
CA GLU A 508 7.68 24.73 10.58
C GLU A 508 9.08 25.36 10.62
N VAL A 509 9.94 24.96 9.66
CA VAL A 509 11.31 25.48 9.48
C VAL A 509 11.38 26.20 8.15
N GLU A 510 11.79 27.46 8.18
CA GLU A 510 11.96 28.29 6.99
C GLU A 510 13.44 28.51 6.71
N GLU A 511 13.80 28.40 5.44
CA GLU A 511 15.09 28.83 4.93
C GLU A 511 15.01 30.31 4.51
N VAL A 512 15.83 31.13 5.15
CA VAL A 512 15.91 32.57 4.86
C VAL A 512 17.28 32.93 4.30
N VAL A 513 17.30 33.99 3.49
CA VAL A 513 18.56 34.56 2.99
C VAL A 513 19.32 35.20 4.15
N ALA A 514 20.65 35.09 4.17
CA ALA A 514 21.49 35.81 5.11
C ALA A 514 21.26 37.33 5.03
N GLU A 515 21.51 38.03 6.14
CA GLU A 515 21.29 39.46 6.31
C GLU A 515 22.02 40.28 5.21
N GLY A 516 21.36 41.32 4.69
CA GLY A 516 21.88 42.19 3.62
C GLY A 516 21.52 41.80 2.19
N LEU A 517 20.86 40.66 1.96
CA LEU A 517 20.47 40.20 0.61
C LEU A 517 18.95 40.20 0.34
N HIS A 518 18.13 40.66 1.30
CA HIS A 518 16.66 40.61 1.24
C HIS A 518 16.05 41.41 0.07
N ASP A 519 16.57 42.58 -0.26
CA ASP A 519 16.03 43.43 -1.33
C ASP A 519 16.27 42.83 -2.73
N ARG A 520 17.42 42.19 -2.92
CA ARG A 520 17.72 41.45 -4.16
C ARG A 520 16.78 40.25 -4.33
N GLU A 521 16.43 39.59 -3.23
CA GLU A 521 15.49 38.46 -3.25
C GLU A 521 14.05 38.90 -3.50
N ARG A 522 13.58 40.00 -2.88
CA ARG A 522 12.23 40.55 -3.15
C ARG A 522 12.01 40.83 -4.64
N ARG A 523 12.96 41.50 -5.30
CA ARG A 523 12.91 41.77 -6.75
C ARG A 523 12.90 40.49 -7.59
N ARG A 524 13.62 39.45 -7.17
CA ARG A 524 13.67 38.15 -7.85
C ARG A 524 12.39 37.34 -7.67
N ARG A 525 11.82 37.30 -6.47
CA ARG A 525 10.50 36.69 -6.20
C ARG A 525 9.42 37.33 -7.07
N ALA A 526 9.41 38.66 -7.19
CA ALA A 526 8.49 39.36 -8.09
C ALA A 526 8.64 38.93 -9.55
N ARG A 527 9.89 38.84 -10.06
CA ARG A 527 10.17 38.35 -11.42
C ARG A 527 9.75 36.88 -11.63
N ARG A 528 10.00 36.00 -10.65
CA ARG A 528 9.58 34.59 -10.69
C ARG A 528 8.06 34.45 -10.71
N ARG A 529 7.35 35.21 -9.87
CA ARG A 529 5.87 35.25 -9.84
C ARG A 529 5.31 35.75 -11.17
N TRP A 530 5.88 36.81 -11.73
CA TRP A 530 5.46 37.32 -13.04
C TRP A 530 5.68 36.29 -14.16
N LEU A 531 6.86 35.65 -14.21
CA LEU A 531 7.14 34.56 -15.16
C LEU A 531 6.16 33.39 -14.99
N GLY A 532 5.85 33.01 -13.75
CA GLY A 532 4.87 31.97 -13.41
C GLY A 532 3.46 32.32 -13.88
N LEU A 533 3.01 33.56 -13.65
CA LEU A 533 1.71 34.05 -14.14
C LEU A 533 1.64 34.03 -15.67
N VAL A 534 2.69 34.48 -16.36
CA VAL A 534 2.76 34.43 -17.83
C VAL A 534 2.72 32.98 -18.32
N THR A 535 3.46 32.07 -17.70
CA THR A 535 3.43 30.64 -18.09
C THR A 535 2.07 30.01 -17.84
N TYR A 536 1.45 30.25 -16.69
CA TYR A 536 0.10 29.81 -16.35
C TYR A 536 -0.93 30.31 -17.37
N GLU A 537 -0.93 31.61 -17.69
CA GLU A 537 -1.81 32.22 -18.70
C GLU A 537 -1.57 31.65 -20.11
N THR A 538 -0.33 31.36 -20.48
CA THR A 538 -0.03 30.71 -21.77
C THR A 538 -0.51 29.26 -21.81
N GLN A 539 -0.40 28.51 -20.71
CA GLN A 539 -0.91 27.14 -20.63
C GLN A 539 -2.44 27.11 -20.68
N LEU A 540 -3.12 27.99 -19.95
CA LEU A 540 -4.57 28.15 -20.02
C LEU A 540 -5.02 28.60 -21.41
N GLY A 541 -4.35 29.59 -21.98
CA GLY A 541 -4.61 30.08 -23.33
C GLY A 541 -4.46 28.98 -24.38
N SER A 542 -3.45 28.12 -24.25
CA SER A 542 -3.18 26.98 -25.15
C SER A 542 -4.28 25.90 -25.17
N ARG A 543 -5.08 25.81 -24.10
CA ARG A 543 -6.14 24.79 -23.94
C ARG A 543 -7.52 25.27 -24.40
N THR A 544 -7.64 26.51 -24.87
CA THR A 544 -8.89 27.05 -25.43
C THR A 544 -8.89 26.91 -26.96
N PHE A 545 -10.04 26.63 -27.58
CA PHE A 545 -10.10 26.30 -29.00
C PHE A 545 -9.52 27.39 -29.92
N ALA A 546 -9.88 28.67 -29.71
CA ALA A 546 -9.45 29.77 -30.58
C ALA A 546 -8.08 30.36 -30.19
N ARG A 547 -7.89 30.73 -28.92
CA ARG A 547 -6.63 31.31 -28.43
C ARG A 547 -5.51 30.27 -28.42
N GLY A 548 -5.85 28.99 -28.24
CA GLY A 548 -4.88 27.90 -28.26
C GLY A 548 -4.32 27.58 -29.63
N ALA A 549 -5.11 27.68 -30.70
CA ALA A 549 -4.61 27.54 -32.07
C ALA A 549 -3.57 28.62 -32.41
N VAL A 550 -3.89 29.90 -32.12
CA VAL A 550 -2.98 31.04 -32.37
C VAL A 550 -1.71 30.94 -31.53
N LEU A 551 -1.86 30.68 -30.24
CA LEU A 551 -0.73 30.59 -29.31
C LEU A 551 0.17 29.40 -29.62
N SER A 552 -0.42 28.24 -29.97
CA SER A 552 0.35 27.03 -30.33
C SER A 552 1.11 27.19 -31.64
N PHE A 553 0.55 27.89 -32.64
CA PHE A 553 1.25 28.17 -33.89
C PHE A 553 2.44 29.11 -33.67
N ALA A 554 2.23 30.23 -32.96
CA ALA A 554 3.26 31.21 -32.68
C ALA A 554 4.37 30.66 -31.75
N LEU A 555 3.99 30.00 -30.65
CA LEU A 555 4.94 29.38 -29.71
C LEU A 555 5.62 28.14 -30.31
N GLY A 556 4.93 27.36 -31.14
CA GLY A 556 5.46 26.17 -31.78
C GLY A 556 6.61 26.47 -32.73
N LEU A 557 6.46 27.48 -33.60
CA LEU A 557 7.54 27.96 -34.48
C LEU A 557 8.71 28.54 -33.68
N GLY A 558 8.42 29.31 -32.63
CA GLY A 558 9.44 29.84 -31.73
C GLY A 558 10.18 28.76 -30.92
N ALA A 559 9.50 27.66 -30.55
CA ALA A 559 10.06 26.55 -29.77
C ALA A 559 10.89 25.58 -30.62
N ALA A 560 10.67 25.52 -31.94
CA ALA A 560 11.45 24.68 -32.85
C ALA A 560 12.95 25.06 -32.86
N VAL A 561 13.26 26.35 -32.81
CA VAL A 561 14.65 26.85 -32.82
C VAL A 561 15.46 26.36 -31.60
N PRO A 562 15.02 26.57 -30.34
CA PRO A 562 15.68 25.98 -29.17
C PRO A 562 15.78 24.45 -29.21
N LEU A 563 14.80 23.77 -29.81
CA LEU A 563 14.74 22.32 -29.89
C LEU A 563 15.80 21.78 -30.87
N ILE A 564 15.95 22.40 -32.04
CA ILE A 564 17.04 22.12 -32.99
C ILE A 564 18.40 22.30 -32.31
N PHE A 565 18.61 23.40 -31.59
CA PHE A 565 19.86 23.64 -30.87
C PHE A 565 20.08 22.66 -29.71
N ARG A 566 19.02 22.18 -29.05
CA ARG A 566 19.14 21.15 -28.01
C ARG A 566 19.62 19.81 -28.56
N VAL A 567 19.19 19.45 -29.77
CA VAL A 567 19.59 18.21 -30.45
C VAL A 567 21.00 18.34 -31.04
N LEU A 568 21.27 19.41 -31.80
CA LEU A 568 22.53 19.57 -32.52
C LEU A 568 23.69 20.08 -31.65
N LEU A 569 23.41 20.86 -30.60
CA LEU A 569 24.42 21.49 -29.73
C LEU A 569 24.06 21.38 -28.23
N PRO A 570 23.94 20.15 -27.67
CA PRO A 570 23.46 19.92 -26.30
C PRO A 570 24.35 20.56 -25.22
N ARG A 571 25.67 20.59 -25.43
CA ARG A 571 26.62 21.20 -24.47
C ARG A 571 26.48 22.72 -24.42
N TRP A 572 26.30 23.37 -25.57
CA TRP A 572 26.13 24.82 -25.67
C TRP A 572 24.78 25.26 -25.08
N THR A 573 23.71 24.57 -25.44
CA THR A 573 22.38 24.83 -24.87
C THR A 573 22.35 24.57 -23.36
N ALA A 574 23.03 23.53 -22.86
CA ALA A 574 23.17 23.31 -21.42
C ALA A 574 23.97 24.43 -20.72
N ARG A 575 25.03 24.97 -21.35
CA ARG A 575 25.78 26.13 -20.81
C ARG A 575 24.95 27.41 -20.82
N LEU A 576 24.24 27.69 -21.92
CA LEU A 576 23.38 28.86 -22.04
C LEU A 576 22.22 28.80 -21.03
N ARG A 577 21.58 27.63 -20.89
CA ARG A 577 20.56 27.36 -19.88
C ARG A 577 21.12 27.52 -18.47
N ARG A 578 22.33 27.03 -18.18
CA ARG A 578 22.99 27.23 -16.88
C ARG A 578 23.29 28.70 -16.58
N ARG A 579 23.74 29.48 -17.58
CA ARG A 579 23.95 30.93 -17.45
C ARG A 579 22.65 31.71 -17.27
N ALA A 580 21.60 31.37 -18.03
CA ALA A 580 20.28 31.96 -17.85
C ALA A 580 19.69 31.58 -16.49
N ALA A 581 19.86 30.33 -16.06
CA ALA A 581 19.46 29.87 -14.74
C ALA A 581 20.27 30.54 -13.63
N SER A 582 21.57 30.83 -13.81
CA SER A 582 22.40 31.50 -12.80
C SER A 582 22.05 32.98 -12.61
N LEU A 583 21.47 33.63 -13.63
CA LEU A 583 20.88 34.97 -13.48
C LEU A 583 19.67 34.97 -12.52
N VAL A 584 19.04 33.80 -12.32
CA VAL A 584 17.90 33.59 -11.42
C VAL A 584 18.34 32.90 -10.11
N ARG A 585 19.25 31.93 -10.19
CA ARG A 585 19.87 31.13 -9.10
C ARG A 585 21.30 31.61 -8.86
N ALA A 586 21.49 32.60 -8.00
CA ALA A 586 22.82 32.85 -7.42
C ALA A 586 22.96 31.99 -6.15
N PRO A 587 24.18 31.53 -5.77
CA PRO A 587 24.38 30.85 -4.50
C PRO A 587 24.03 31.84 -3.38
N GLN A 588 22.97 31.52 -2.65
CA GLN A 588 22.55 32.33 -1.52
C GLN A 588 23.22 31.74 -0.30
N ARG A 589 24.02 32.55 0.41
CA ARG A 589 24.24 32.29 1.83
C ARG A 589 22.86 32.36 2.47
N SER A 590 22.32 31.21 2.84
CA SER A 590 21.02 31.07 3.50
C SER A 590 21.25 30.57 4.92
N ARG A 591 20.22 30.63 5.77
CA ARG A 591 20.22 30.00 7.09
C ARG A 591 18.84 29.41 7.37
N LEU A 592 18.81 28.31 8.10
CA LEU A 592 17.57 27.72 8.62
C LEU A 592 17.13 28.43 9.90
N LEU A 593 15.84 28.75 10.02
CA LEU A 593 15.26 29.22 11.28
C LEU A 593 14.87 28.01 12.14
N LEU A 594 15.83 27.51 12.93
CA LEU A 594 15.66 26.29 13.73
C LEU A 594 15.16 26.56 15.14
N GLU A 595 15.48 27.71 15.75
CA GLU A 595 15.12 27.99 17.15
C GLU A 595 13.67 28.47 17.26
N ARG A 596 12.99 28.03 18.33
CA ARG A 596 11.59 28.34 18.60
C ARG A 596 11.35 29.84 18.63
N SER A 597 10.34 30.28 17.90
CA SER A 597 9.88 31.67 17.86
C SER A 597 8.36 31.75 17.88
N GLU A 598 7.82 32.90 18.27
CA GLU A 598 6.37 33.17 18.32
C GLU A 598 5.78 33.58 16.95
N ARG A 599 6.53 33.37 15.85
CA ARG A 599 6.03 33.70 14.52
C ARG A 599 4.84 32.80 14.15
N PRO A 600 3.82 33.31 13.45
CA PRO A 600 2.72 32.49 12.98
C PRO A 600 3.22 31.44 11.99
N VAL A 601 2.71 30.22 12.13
CA VAL A 601 2.98 29.11 11.20
C VAL A 601 1.81 28.91 10.25
N THR A 602 2.11 28.36 9.07
CA THR A 602 1.09 27.97 8.09
C THR A 602 0.66 26.53 8.30
N LEU A 603 1.60 25.65 8.68
CA LEU A 603 1.34 24.26 9.02
C LEU A 603 2.06 23.88 10.31
N GLY A 604 1.49 22.94 11.07
CA GLY A 604 2.02 22.53 12.37
C GLY A 604 1.57 23.45 13.52
N SER A 605 2.24 23.30 14.67
CA SER A 605 1.91 24.02 15.91
C SER A 605 2.97 25.06 16.28
N HIS A 606 4.22 24.88 15.85
CA HIS A 606 5.35 25.67 16.32
C HIS A 606 6.27 26.10 15.18
N ALA A 607 6.85 27.29 15.30
CA ALA A 607 7.88 27.77 14.41
C ALA A 607 9.26 27.47 14.98
N GLY A 608 9.95 26.46 14.43
CA GLY A 608 11.22 25.97 14.96
C GLY A 608 11.07 25.07 16.20
N PHE A 609 12.20 24.69 16.78
CA PHE A 609 12.40 23.74 17.87
C PHE A 609 13.02 24.42 19.09
N THR A 610 12.80 23.87 20.27
CA THR A 610 13.56 24.20 21.48
C THR A 610 14.91 23.52 21.51
N VAL A 611 15.79 24.04 22.36
CA VAL A 611 17.09 23.43 22.64
C VAL A 611 16.92 22.02 23.23
N ASP A 612 15.92 21.79 24.10
CA ASP A 612 15.62 20.45 24.62
C ASP A 612 15.18 19.46 23.53
N GLU A 613 14.24 19.86 22.66
CA GLU A 613 13.82 19.04 21.50
C GLU A 613 15.02 18.75 20.57
N MET A 614 15.87 19.74 20.31
CA MET A 614 17.09 19.55 19.52
C MET A 614 18.05 18.55 20.17
N ALA A 615 18.20 18.59 21.50
CA ALA A 615 19.02 17.64 22.24
C ALA A 615 18.42 16.23 22.24
N ASP A 616 17.10 16.09 22.33
CA ASP A 616 16.41 14.81 22.21
C ASP A 616 16.65 14.19 20.82
N ILE A 617 16.50 14.99 19.75
CA ILE A 617 16.72 14.55 18.36
C ILE A 617 18.16 14.08 18.15
N VAL A 618 19.14 14.92 18.50
CA VAL A 618 20.57 14.58 18.30
C VAL A 618 20.95 13.36 19.15
N GLY A 619 20.51 13.32 20.40
CA GLY A 619 20.78 12.21 21.32
C GLY A 619 20.21 10.89 20.81
N SER A 620 18.93 10.87 20.42
CA SER A 620 18.27 9.66 19.88
C SER A 620 19.01 9.14 18.67
N VAL A 621 19.29 9.98 17.67
CA VAL A 621 19.94 9.54 16.43
C VAL A 621 21.35 8.98 16.69
N LEU A 622 22.14 9.61 17.56
CA LEU A 622 23.47 9.09 17.92
C LEU A 622 23.37 7.75 18.66
N VAL A 623 22.40 7.59 19.57
CA VAL A 623 22.17 6.33 20.28
C VAL A 623 21.69 5.23 19.33
N ASP A 624 20.74 5.52 18.45
CA ASP A 624 20.14 4.58 17.50
C ASP A 624 21.18 4.02 16.52
N MET A 625 22.17 4.84 16.13
CA MET A 625 23.31 4.40 15.31
C MET A 625 24.39 3.66 16.09
N GLY A 626 24.30 3.60 17.42
CA GLY A 626 25.37 3.12 18.30
C GLY A 626 26.58 4.06 18.39
N LEU A 627 26.48 5.27 17.84
CA LEU A 627 27.53 6.30 17.79
C LEU A 627 27.58 7.11 19.10
N THR A 628 27.70 6.39 20.22
CA THR A 628 27.78 6.96 21.57
C THR A 628 29.22 7.11 22.07
N ARG A 629 30.17 6.47 21.36
CA ARG A 629 31.61 6.45 21.65
C ARG A 629 32.38 6.49 20.33
N ARG A 630 33.68 6.83 20.40
CA ARG A 630 34.59 6.89 19.23
C ARG A 630 34.12 7.86 18.14
N LEU A 631 33.61 9.02 18.55
CA LEU A 631 33.27 10.11 17.63
C LEU A 631 34.56 10.62 16.95
N ALA A 632 34.57 10.64 15.62
CA ALA A 632 35.69 11.17 14.85
C ALA A 632 35.76 12.71 14.97
N PRO A 633 36.91 13.34 14.64
CA PRO A 633 37.03 14.80 14.58
C PRO A 633 36.06 15.45 13.59
N VAL A 634 35.72 14.75 12.50
CA VAL A 634 34.78 15.22 11.49
C VAL A 634 33.72 14.16 11.26
N ILE A 635 32.45 14.57 11.33
CA ILE A 635 31.30 13.70 11.07
C ILE A 635 30.43 14.36 10.01
N ALA A 636 30.39 13.80 8.80
CA ALA A 636 29.52 14.29 7.74
C ALA A 636 28.13 13.67 7.86
N ILE A 637 27.07 14.48 7.90
CA ILE A 637 25.68 14.03 7.83
C ILE A 637 25.22 14.24 6.39
N VAL A 638 25.03 13.15 5.66
CA VAL A 638 24.82 13.15 4.22
C VAL A 638 23.37 12.79 3.91
N GLY A 639 22.55 13.83 3.72
CA GLY A 639 21.22 13.66 3.16
C GLY A 639 21.31 13.38 1.66
N HIS A 640 20.35 12.68 1.09
CA HIS A 640 20.36 12.37 -0.33
C HIS A 640 19.10 12.83 -1.06
N GLY A 641 19.19 12.86 -2.38
CA GLY A 641 18.09 13.03 -3.30
C GLY A 641 18.60 12.83 -4.72
N SER A 642 17.77 13.13 -5.71
CA SER A 642 18.14 12.95 -7.10
C SER A 642 17.80 14.19 -7.92
N SER A 643 18.67 14.51 -8.87
CA SER A 643 18.27 15.35 -9.99
C SER A 643 17.55 14.48 -11.04
N SER A 644 16.37 14.91 -11.48
CA SER A 644 15.64 14.29 -12.60
C SER A 644 15.18 15.37 -13.58
N LEU A 645 15.20 15.04 -14.88
CA LEU A 645 14.60 15.87 -15.92
C LEU A 645 13.13 15.52 -16.17
N ASN A 646 12.64 14.41 -15.60
CA ASN A 646 11.28 13.90 -15.75
C ASN A 646 10.58 13.90 -14.37
N ASN A 647 9.77 14.93 -14.11
CA ASN A 647 9.19 15.25 -12.80
C ASN A 647 8.43 14.10 -12.11
N PRO A 648 7.69 13.20 -12.78
CA PRO A 648 6.99 12.12 -12.08
C PRO A 648 7.95 11.18 -11.34
N HIS A 649 9.13 10.90 -11.90
CA HIS A 649 10.10 10.01 -11.27
C HIS A 649 10.99 10.69 -10.23
N GLU A 650 10.99 12.03 -10.13
CA GLU A 650 11.86 12.76 -9.20
C GLU A 650 11.63 12.28 -7.76
N SER A 651 10.37 12.23 -7.32
CA SER A 651 10.03 11.76 -5.97
C SER A 651 10.32 10.28 -5.71
N ALA A 652 10.35 9.43 -6.75
CA ALA A 652 10.75 8.02 -6.63
C ALA A 652 12.26 7.87 -6.45
N HIS A 653 13.04 8.88 -6.88
CA HIS A 653 14.48 8.94 -6.70
C HIS A 653 14.91 9.87 -5.55
N ASP A 654 13.99 10.58 -4.93
CA ASP A 654 14.29 11.34 -3.71
C ASP A 654 14.20 10.42 -2.48
N CYS A 655 14.46 10.97 -1.29
CA CYS A 655 14.58 10.19 -0.06
C CYS A 655 13.20 9.75 0.43
N GLY A 656 12.98 8.43 0.49
CA GLY A 656 11.74 7.84 1.03
C GLY A 656 11.50 8.22 2.50
N ALA A 657 12.56 8.26 3.31
CA ALA A 657 12.50 8.69 4.70
C ALA A 657 12.15 10.18 4.87
N CYS A 658 12.35 11.00 3.84
CA CYS A 658 11.91 12.40 3.81
C CYS A 658 10.53 12.57 3.14
N GLY A 659 9.80 11.48 2.92
CA GLY A 659 8.49 11.53 2.25
C GLY A 659 8.58 11.83 0.75
N GLY A 660 9.63 11.34 0.08
CA GLY A 660 9.88 11.60 -1.34
C GLY A 660 10.45 13.00 -1.62
N GLY A 661 10.95 13.67 -0.57
CA GLY A 661 11.68 14.93 -0.66
C GLY A 661 13.19 14.73 -0.52
N ARG A 662 13.94 15.81 -0.70
CA ARG A 662 15.41 15.81 -0.61
C ARG A 662 15.86 15.91 0.84
N GLY A 663 16.80 15.07 1.27
CA GLY A 663 17.29 15.02 2.66
C GLY A 663 18.31 16.10 3.03
N GLY A 664 18.77 16.92 2.09
CA GLY A 664 19.77 17.98 2.35
C GLY A 664 19.38 18.96 3.46
N PRO A 665 18.16 19.52 3.47
CA PRO A 665 17.71 20.39 4.57
C PRO A 665 17.72 19.71 5.95
N ASN A 666 17.34 18.42 6.02
CA ASN A 666 17.38 17.65 7.27
C ASN A 666 18.81 17.46 7.76
N ALA A 667 19.73 17.04 6.88
CA ALA A 667 21.15 16.90 7.21
C ALA A 667 21.77 18.19 7.72
N ARG A 668 21.44 19.31 7.06
CA ARG A 668 21.87 20.65 7.45
C ARG A 668 21.29 21.07 8.81
N ALA A 669 20.01 20.80 9.06
CA ALA A 669 19.37 21.09 10.33
C ALA A 669 20.00 20.28 11.47
N PHE A 670 20.21 18.98 11.28
CA PHE A 670 20.82 18.09 12.28
C PHE A 670 22.22 18.55 12.65
N THR A 671 23.04 18.84 11.65
CA THR A 671 24.40 19.35 11.85
C THR A 671 24.41 20.61 12.71
N ARG A 672 23.48 21.53 12.45
CA ARG A 672 23.41 22.78 13.19
C ARG A 672 22.96 22.57 14.64
N MET A 673 22.05 21.63 14.88
CA MET A 673 21.64 21.21 16.23
C MET A 673 22.81 20.56 16.97
N ALA A 674 23.51 19.62 16.34
CA ALA A 674 24.63 18.88 16.93
C ALA A 674 25.85 19.76 17.22
N ASN A 675 26.02 20.87 16.49
CA ASN A 675 27.07 21.86 16.72
C ASN A 675 26.67 22.98 17.72
N ASP A 676 25.41 23.05 18.18
CA ASP A 676 25.00 24.06 19.18
C ASP A 676 25.56 23.69 20.57
N GLY A 677 26.29 24.61 21.19
CA GLY A 677 26.92 24.40 22.49
C GLY A 677 25.93 24.15 23.64
N ARG A 678 24.71 24.70 23.55
CA ARG A 678 23.64 24.47 24.54
C ARG A 678 23.11 23.05 24.43
N VAL A 679 22.91 22.55 23.20
CA VAL A 679 22.52 21.16 22.92
C VAL A 679 23.59 20.20 23.44
N ARG A 680 24.87 20.46 23.14
CA ARG A 680 25.99 19.63 23.65
C ARG A 680 26.06 19.61 25.18
N THR A 681 25.75 20.72 25.85
CA THR A 681 25.71 20.78 27.32
C THR A 681 24.62 19.88 27.89
N LEU A 682 23.42 19.89 27.30
CA LEU A 682 22.31 19.00 27.69
C LEU A 682 22.64 17.53 27.42
N LEU A 683 23.22 17.21 26.26
CA LEU A 683 23.63 15.85 25.92
C LEU A 683 24.66 15.29 26.91
N ARG A 684 25.65 16.10 27.30
CA ARG A 684 26.64 15.72 28.31
C ARG A 684 25.98 15.42 29.66
N ALA A 685 25.02 16.24 30.08
CA ALA A 685 24.26 15.99 31.32
C ALA A 685 23.45 14.68 31.26
N ARG A 686 23.11 14.20 30.05
CA ARG A 686 22.41 12.93 29.78
C ARG A 686 23.37 11.75 29.50
N GLY A 687 24.67 11.93 29.68
CA GLY A 687 25.67 10.87 29.51
C GLY A 687 26.21 10.68 28.09
N LEU A 688 25.89 11.59 27.15
CA LEU A 688 26.41 11.59 25.78
C LEU A 688 27.36 12.77 25.58
N ASP A 689 28.67 12.52 25.64
CA ASP A 689 29.68 13.56 25.47
C ASP A 689 30.16 13.64 24.01
N ILE A 690 29.88 14.76 23.35
CA ILE A 690 30.43 15.09 22.04
C ILE A 690 31.69 15.94 22.27
N PRO A 691 32.90 15.45 21.90
CA PRO A 691 34.13 16.20 22.07
C PRO A 691 34.07 17.58 21.42
N PRO A 692 34.64 18.63 22.03
CA PRO A 692 34.74 19.95 21.40
C PRO A 692 35.51 19.93 20.07
N SER A 693 36.42 18.96 19.89
CA SER A 693 37.17 18.72 18.65
C SER A 693 36.35 18.09 17.53
N THR A 694 35.16 17.55 17.83
CA THR A 694 34.27 16.94 16.84
C THR A 694 33.37 18.01 16.22
N VAL A 695 33.40 18.11 14.90
CA VAL A 695 32.57 19.01 14.09
C VAL A 695 31.67 18.20 13.17
N PHE A 696 30.38 18.50 13.20
CA PHE A 696 29.43 17.95 12.24
C PHE A 696 29.37 18.83 10.98
N ILE A 697 29.25 18.21 9.80
CA ILE A 697 29.11 18.91 8.52
C ILE A 697 27.89 18.35 7.78
N GLY A 698 26.98 19.23 7.36
CA GLY A 698 25.82 18.84 6.57
C GLY A 698 26.22 18.69 5.12
N ALA A 699 25.75 17.63 4.46
CA ALA A 699 26.00 17.39 3.05
C ALA A 699 24.73 16.91 2.33
N TYR A 700 24.72 17.10 1.01
CA TYR A 700 23.72 16.57 0.10
C TYR A 700 24.38 15.76 -1.01
N HIS A 701 23.99 14.50 -1.14
CA HIS A 701 24.40 13.61 -2.22
C HIS A 701 23.30 13.55 -3.30
N ASP A 702 23.66 13.84 -4.55
CA ASP A 702 22.81 13.62 -5.71
C ASP A 702 23.07 12.23 -6.32
N SER A 703 22.22 11.27 -5.97
CA SER A 703 22.38 9.86 -6.36
C SER A 703 22.31 9.62 -7.88
N CYS A 704 21.96 10.63 -8.69
CA CYS A 704 21.95 10.52 -10.14
C CYS A 704 23.33 10.78 -10.77
N ASN A 705 24.19 11.58 -10.13
CA ASN A 705 25.47 11.99 -10.70
C ASN A 705 26.64 11.93 -9.70
N ASP A 706 26.41 11.34 -8.53
CA ASP A 706 27.34 11.19 -7.41
C ASP A 706 27.95 12.51 -6.90
N GLY A 707 27.31 13.64 -7.21
CA GLY A 707 27.73 14.95 -6.75
C GLY A 707 27.40 15.15 -5.27
N VAL A 708 28.41 15.49 -4.48
CA VAL A 708 28.24 15.83 -3.05
C VAL A 708 28.41 17.34 -2.86
N ALA A 709 27.40 17.99 -2.30
CA ALA A 709 27.41 19.40 -1.93
C ALA A 709 27.49 19.53 -0.41
N LEU A 710 28.54 20.16 0.09
CA LEU A 710 28.69 20.47 1.52
C LEU A 710 27.98 21.77 1.86
N TYR A 711 27.36 21.83 3.03
CA TYR A 711 26.65 23.00 3.54
C TYR A 711 27.46 23.69 4.64
N ASP A 712 27.43 25.03 4.63
CA ASP A 712 27.96 25.89 5.69
C ASP A 712 29.46 25.66 6.03
N VAL A 713 30.25 25.22 5.04
CA VAL A 713 31.71 25.04 5.09
C VAL A 713 32.50 26.23 4.55
#